data_AF-A0A835L5M5-F1
#
_entry.id   AF-A0A835L5M5-F1
#
_cell.length_a   1.000
_cell.length_b   1.000
_cell.length_c   1.000
_cell.angle_alpha   90.00
_cell.angle_beta   90.00
_cell.angle_gamma   90.00
#
_symmetry.space_group_name_H-M   'P 1'
#
loop_
_entity.id
_entity.type
_entity.pdbx_description
1 polymer ?
#
loop_
_entity_poly.entity_id
_entity_poly.type
_entity_poly.pdbx_seq_one_letter_code
_entity_poly.pdbx_strand_id
1 'polypeptide(L)'
;MAVMMVKKKCPKWFINMRHAKSKLTREEILKKKREAEKARLARIKSDPIKLAEYKEKQKLQYLKKKEKGQRKNVEEMTPREQRITRKKWKNYSSNYRQRKRQLKQTTNNFIRQNSPPLTDDEIQPIINEEIRPLKTKLNTQRQKYKRVKKQLKKVIKSVEKTPKTRIEDMSEDITKKKELVKKALFGEVIKTQLEENYTKLKTHEERKKFKQVISGNLVDKYKLWRIKNKAVTYKKTGHNLTNKKINKSKTIIQGLVQKFFEDDSNSRQAAGKKEFVSRKQVKKQKRYLLDTMKNLHKKFLKTTPCVISYSLFTRLRPFWVVPPTLSNRETCSCTIHENMNLQLAALKKANITTVSNHQNMLELLCCDRYSERCLERTCDNCCSKTLTYTEFDNSKPILIKQWVSKKESITDLKTKKQRFVMKCKIETQEMSPRNAITKLENDMVKFFRHYFNILHQCPGIKIDVIEECQIEKMNTIINDKSSEMVAFKGTLLVHQVTGTAYIPNNLTMKSLSCFCHTDGCNHYKLGSISYQTEISAINSTRINTSTVFSDSEDDVPLSTYVKDNDDRSKLDRDLSAPGTSGYSHHQSRYSSGDYVLVKYITKKTEYHYAAVCSSVDDEDGEVRVTFLKICDQNGTLFKLDERDVSDVPMDQVIKKLPVPNLITKGKRVYYQFQEKIDVFEK
;
A
#
# COMPACT_ATOMS: atom_id res chain seq x y z
N MET A 1 -107.86 -7.56 -29.67
CA MET A 1 -106.88 -8.56 -29.22
C MET A 1 -105.54 -7.89 -28.99
N ALA A 2 -105.18 -7.71 -27.73
CA ALA A 2 -103.89 -7.16 -27.30
C ALA A 2 -102.86 -8.30 -27.21
N VAL A 3 -101.70 -8.11 -27.83
CA VAL A 3 -100.48 -8.86 -27.49
C VAL A 3 -99.37 -7.84 -27.28
N MET A 4 -99.14 -7.52 -26.00
CA MET A 4 -97.87 -6.99 -25.52
C MET A 4 -96.80 -8.08 -25.67
N MET A 5 -95.61 -7.73 -26.16
CA MET A 5 -94.35 -8.11 -25.48
C MET A 5 -93.14 -7.33 -26.03
N VAL A 6 -92.75 -6.35 -25.21
CA VAL A 6 -91.37 -5.97 -24.82
C VAL A 6 -90.35 -5.65 -25.93
N LYS A 7 -90.34 -4.38 -26.35
CA LYS A 7 -89.15 -3.72 -26.91
C LYS A 7 -88.14 -3.43 -25.79
N LYS A 8 -87.01 -4.14 -25.74
CA LYS A 8 -85.86 -3.78 -24.91
C LYS A 8 -85.25 -2.45 -25.39
N LYS A 9 -85.64 -1.33 -24.77
CA LYS A 9 -84.92 -0.05 -24.87
C LYS A 9 -83.61 -0.16 -24.08
N CYS A 10 -82.48 0.08 -24.74
CA CYS A 10 -81.20 0.37 -24.08
C CYS A 10 -81.23 1.76 -23.43
N PRO A 11 -81.00 1.91 -22.12
CA PRO A 11 -80.73 3.22 -21.51
C PRO A 11 -79.21 3.46 -21.45
N LYS A 12 -78.78 4.54 -22.10
CA LYS A 12 -77.44 5.13 -22.04
C LYS A 12 -77.04 5.53 -20.62
N TRP A 13 -76.44 4.65 -19.82
CA TRP A 13 -75.69 5.04 -18.61
C TRP A 13 -74.53 4.06 -18.35
N PHE A 14 -73.39 4.28 -19.01
CA PHE A 14 -72.09 3.86 -18.49
C PHE A 14 -71.12 5.03 -18.64
N ILE A 15 -71.17 5.91 -17.63
CA ILE A 15 -70.15 6.93 -17.41
C ILE A 15 -68.86 6.20 -17.05
N ASN A 16 -67.82 6.43 -17.85
CA ASN A 16 -66.45 5.99 -17.59
C ASN A 16 -65.98 6.48 -16.20
N MET A 17 -66.05 5.61 -15.18
CA MET A 17 -65.30 5.81 -13.94
C MET A 17 -63.81 5.60 -14.22
N ARG A 18 -63.13 6.67 -14.67
CA ARG A 18 -61.68 6.76 -14.55
C ARG A 18 -61.34 6.81 -13.07
N HIS A 19 -60.98 5.66 -12.47
CA HIS A 19 -60.39 5.63 -11.14
C HIS A 19 -59.22 6.62 -11.07
N ALA A 20 -59.34 7.63 -10.21
CA ALA A 20 -58.28 8.60 -9.96
C ALA A 20 -57.06 7.84 -9.40
N LYS A 21 -55.94 7.83 -10.14
CA LYS A 21 -54.69 7.23 -9.66
C LYS A 21 -54.29 7.87 -8.34
N SER A 22 -54.06 7.05 -7.31
CA SER A 22 -53.55 7.52 -6.02
C SER A 22 -52.24 8.30 -6.21
N LYS A 23 -52.12 9.45 -5.54
CA LYS A 23 -50.91 10.27 -5.60
C LYS A 23 -49.76 9.47 -4.97
N LEU A 24 -48.77 9.11 -5.79
CA LEU A 24 -47.54 8.45 -5.34
C LEU A 24 -46.86 9.28 -4.25
N THR A 25 -46.34 8.60 -3.24
CA THR A 25 -45.61 9.26 -2.15
C THR A 25 -44.31 9.90 -2.67
N ARG A 26 -43.80 10.93 -1.97
CA ARG A 26 -42.56 11.63 -2.34
C ARG A 26 -41.37 10.66 -2.49
N GLU A 27 -41.29 9.65 -1.63
CA GLU A 27 -40.22 8.64 -1.67
C GLU A 27 -40.31 7.73 -2.89
N GLU A 28 -41.52 7.32 -3.27
CA GLU A 28 -41.76 6.51 -4.47
C GLU A 28 -41.44 7.28 -5.75
N ILE A 29 -41.78 8.57 -5.80
CA ILE A 29 -41.39 9.47 -6.90
C ILE A 29 -39.87 9.59 -6.98
N LEU A 30 -39.19 9.78 -5.85
CA LEU A 30 -37.72 9.81 -5.77
C LEU A 30 -37.08 8.47 -6.16
N LYS A 31 -37.72 7.34 -5.84
CA LYS A 31 -37.28 6.00 -6.22
C LYS A 31 -37.40 5.79 -7.73
N LYS A 32 -38.55 6.11 -8.33
CA LYS A 32 -38.77 6.09 -9.79
C LYS A 32 -37.78 6.99 -10.53
N LYS A 33 -37.53 8.22 -10.04
CA LYS A 33 -36.50 9.10 -10.63
C LYS A 33 -35.10 8.49 -10.57
N ARG A 34 -34.72 7.87 -9.44
CA ARG A 34 -33.43 7.16 -9.30
C ARG A 34 -33.31 5.96 -10.24
N GLU A 35 -34.40 5.21 -10.46
CA GLU A 35 -34.43 4.06 -11.36
C GLU A 35 -34.36 4.48 -12.83
N ALA A 36 -35.11 5.50 -13.24
CA ALA A 36 -35.04 6.07 -14.58
C ALA A 36 -33.63 6.64 -14.90
N GLU A 37 -33.02 7.33 -13.94
CA GLU A 37 -31.66 7.86 -14.09
C GLU A 37 -30.61 6.74 -14.20
N LYS A 38 -30.75 5.66 -13.43
CA LYS A 38 -29.90 4.46 -13.57
C LYS A 38 -30.05 3.83 -14.95
N ALA A 39 -31.27 3.73 -15.49
CA ALA A 39 -31.52 3.19 -16.82
C ALA A 39 -30.94 4.08 -17.93
N ARG A 40 -31.04 5.41 -17.78
CA ARG A 40 -30.38 6.37 -18.69
C ARG A 40 -28.86 6.20 -18.68
N LEU A 41 -28.24 6.14 -17.51
CA LEU A 41 -26.79 5.95 -17.37
C LEU A 41 -26.33 4.58 -17.89
N ALA A 42 -27.15 3.54 -17.76
CA ALA A 42 -26.85 2.24 -18.35
C ALA A 42 -26.83 2.30 -19.88
N ARG A 43 -27.78 3.00 -20.51
CA ARG A 43 -27.81 3.25 -21.98
C ARG A 43 -26.61 4.06 -22.47
N ILE A 44 -26.14 5.03 -21.67
CA ILE A 44 -24.94 5.81 -21.99
C ILE A 44 -23.67 4.95 -21.86
N LYS A 45 -23.62 4.03 -20.87
CA LYS A 45 -22.44 3.17 -20.65
C LYS A 45 -22.31 2.03 -21.65
N SER A 46 -23.38 1.62 -22.31
CA SER A 46 -23.36 0.55 -23.31
C SER A 46 -22.78 0.99 -24.66
N ASP A 47 -22.74 2.31 -24.92
CA ASP A 47 -22.27 2.89 -26.19
C ASP A 47 -20.93 3.63 -25.95
N PRO A 48 -19.82 3.22 -26.59
CA PRO A 48 -18.50 3.78 -26.33
C PRO A 48 -18.39 5.26 -26.73
N ILE A 49 -19.10 5.71 -27.76
CA ILE A 49 -19.07 7.09 -28.25
C ILE A 49 -19.82 8.00 -27.26
N LYS A 50 -21.05 7.63 -26.89
CA LYS A 50 -21.83 8.38 -25.89
C LYS A 50 -21.18 8.40 -24.51
N LEU A 51 -20.43 7.35 -24.17
CA LEU A 51 -19.64 7.33 -22.93
C LEU A 51 -18.49 8.34 -22.96
N ALA A 52 -17.82 8.50 -24.10
CA ALA A 52 -16.76 9.49 -24.28
C ALA A 52 -17.32 10.92 -24.18
N GLU A 53 -18.38 11.23 -24.92
CA GLU A 53 -19.09 12.52 -24.86
C GLU A 53 -19.58 12.84 -23.45
N TYR A 54 -20.15 11.85 -22.75
CA TYR A 54 -20.60 12.02 -21.37
C TYR A 54 -19.44 12.33 -20.41
N LYS A 55 -18.29 11.68 -20.56
CA LYS A 55 -17.09 11.95 -19.76
C LYS A 55 -16.54 13.36 -20.02
N GLU A 56 -16.51 13.79 -21.27
CA GLU A 56 -16.07 15.12 -21.67
C GLU A 56 -17.00 16.21 -21.10
N LYS A 57 -18.32 16.02 -21.21
CA LYS A 57 -19.32 16.90 -20.60
C LYS A 57 -19.17 17.00 -19.07
N GLN A 58 -18.87 15.88 -18.40
CA GLN A 58 -18.59 15.88 -16.95
C GLN A 58 -17.29 16.61 -16.62
N LYS A 59 -16.23 16.45 -17.43
CA LYS A 59 -14.95 17.17 -17.28
C LYS A 59 -15.16 18.68 -17.41
N LEU A 60 -15.91 19.12 -18.43
CA LEU A 60 -16.25 20.54 -18.62
C LEU A 60 -17.10 21.09 -17.46
N GLN A 61 -18.08 20.33 -16.97
CA GLN A 61 -18.86 20.73 -15.79
C GLN A 61 -18.00 20.83 -14.53
N TYR A 62 -17.02 19.94 -14.36
CA TYR A 62 -16.09 19.98 -13.24
C TYR A 62 -15.18 21.22 -13.32
N LEU A 63 -14.64 21.53 -14.49
CA LEU A 63 -13.85 22.74 -14.73
C LEU A 63 -14.64 24.02 -14.44
N LYS A 64 -15.87 24.13 -14.96
CA LYS A 64 -16.76 25.27 -14.68
C LYS A 64 -17.07 25.43 -13.18
N LYS A 65 -17.17 24.32 -12.42
CA LYS A 65 -17.36 24.37 -10.95
C LYS A 65 -16.10 24.74 -10.19
N LYS A 66 -14.93 24.41 -10.74
CA LYS A 66 -13.63 24.81 -10.22
C LYS A 66 -13.42 26.32 -10.43
N GLU A 67 -13.67 26.83 -11.63
CA GLU A 67 -13.62 28.26 -11.98
C GLU A 67 -14.58 29.09 -11.13
N LYS A 68 -15.80 28.58 -10.87
CA LYS A 68 -16.80 29.24 -10.00
C LYS A 68 -16.50 29.12 -8.50
N GLY A 69 -15.41 28.49 -8.08
CA GLY A 69 -15.04 28.30 -6.66
C GLY A 69 -15.96 27.35 -5.86
N GLN A 70 -16.91 26.68 -6.52
CA GLN A 70 -17.86 25.74 -5.88
C GLN A 70 -17.21 24.40 -5.52
N ARG A 71 -16.05 24.08 -6.11
CA ARG A 71 -15.20 22.94 -5.74
C ARG A 71 -13.76 23.40 -5.56
N LYS A 72 -13.27 23.36 -4.32
CA LYS A 72 -11.87 23.61 -3.95
C LYS A 72 -11.03 22.35 -4.10
N ASN A 73 -9.75 22.49 -4.47
CA ASN A 73 -8.79 21.41 -4.36
C ASN A 73 -8.49 21.09 -2.88
N VAL A 74 -7.99 19.89 -2.58
CA VAL A 74 -7.67 19.50 -1.19
C VAL A 74 -6.62 20.43 -0.58
N GLU A 75 -5.67 20.89 -1.38
CA GLU A 75 -4.62 21.83 -1.02
C GLU A 75 -5.16 23.25 -0.72
N GLU A 76 -6.25 23.64 -1.39
CA GLU A 76 -6.92 24.94 -1.25
C GLU A 76 -7.99 24.93 -0.14
N MET A 77 -8.31 23.76 0.42
CA MET A 77 -9.23 23.63 1.55
C MET A 77 -8.54 24.00 2.86
N THR A 78 -9.22 24.77 3.70
CA THR A 78 -8.73 25.03 5.06
C THR A 78 -8.67 23.74 5.88
N PRO A 79 -7.87 23.67 6.96
CA PRO A 79 -7.80 22.49 7.83
C PRO A 79 -9.17 22.02 8.34
N ARG A 80 -10.10 22.97 8.60
CA ARG A 80 -11.49 22.71 9.01
C ARG A 80 -12.31 22.06 7.88
N GLU A 81 -12.22 22.58 6.66
CA GLU A 81 -12.88 22.02 5.47
C GLU A 81 -12.33 20.62 5.13
N GLN A 82 -11.03 20.42 5.28
CA GLN A 82 -10.39 19.10 5.12
C GLN A 82 -10.94 18.10 6.15
N ARG A 83 -11.09 18.51 7.42
CA ARG A 83 -11.63 17.65 8.49
C ARG A 83 -13.06 17.21 8.19
N ILE A 84 -13.93 18.13 7.78
CA ILE A 84 -15.33 17.85 7.38
C ILE A 84 -15.38 16.91 6.17
N THR A 85 -14.56 17.17 5.16
CA THR A 85 -14.50 16.36 3.93
C THR A 85 -13.99 14.95 4.22
N ARG A 86 -12.96 14.81 5.07
CA ARG A 86 -12.47 13.51 5.55
C ARG A 86 -13.53 12.75 6.35
N LYS A 87 -14.34 13.43 7.17
CA LYS A 87 -15.47 12.82 7.90
C LYS A 87 -16.52 12.27 6.93
N LYS A 88 -16.88 13.03 5.88
CA LYS A 88 -17.77 12.57 4.80
C LYS A 88 -17.19 11.37 4.06
N TRP A 89 -15.90 11.39 3.70
CA TRP A 89 -15.22 10.26 3.05
C TRP A 89 -15.18 9.00 3.91
N LYS A 90 -14.93 9.13 5.21
CA LYS A 90 -15.02 8.00 6.16
C LYS A 90 -16.41 7.38 6.13
N ASN A 91 -17.47 8.20 6.15
CA ASN A 91 -18.86 7.73 6.10
C ASN A 91 -19.17 7.03 4.75
N TYR A 92 -18.80 7.65 3.62
CA TYR A 92 -18.98 7.04 2.29
C TYR A 92 -18.23 5.71 2.15
N SER A 93 -16.98 5.64 2.65
CA SER A 93 -16.17 4.43 2.64
C SER A 93 -16.78 3.34 3.52
N SER A 94 -17.33 3.71 4.69
CA SER A 94 -18.06 2.79 5.56
C SER A 94 -19.28 2.19 4.85
N ASN A 95 -20.15 3.05 4.30
CA ASN A 95 -21.37 2.64 3.60
C ASN A 95 -21.06 1.79 2.36
N TYR A 96 -20.02 2.13 1.60
CA TYR A 96 -19.54 1.33 0.48
C TYR A 96 -19.09 -0.07 0.93
N ARG A 97 -18.29 -0.15 2.00
CA ARG A 97 -17.84 -1.43 2.56
C ARG A 97 -19.00 -2.28 3.07
N GLN A 98 -19.97 -1.67 3.75
CA GLN A 98 -21.18 -2.36 4.22
C GLN A 98 -22.00 -2.92 3.06
N ARG A 99 -22.25 -2.11 2.03
CA ARG A 99 -22.99 -2.56 0.84
C ARG A 99 -22.27 -3.70 0.10
N LYS A 100 -20.94 -3.65 0.02
CA LYS A 100 -20.14 -4.71 -0.60
C LYS A 100 -20.19 -6.02 0.22
N ARG A 101 -20.23 -5.94 1.55
CA ARG A 101 -20.43 -7.11 2.42
C ARG A 101 -21.81 -7.73 2.24
N GLN A 102 -22.87 -6.91 2.22
CA GLN A 102 -24.24 -7.38 1.99
C GLN A 102 -24.38 -8.06 0.61
N LEU A 103 -23.74 -7.51 -0.42
CA LEU A 103 -23.74 -8.11 -1.76
C LEU A 103 -22.98 -9.46 -1.77
N LYS A 104 -21.86 -9.55 -1.05
CA LYS A 104 -21.10 -10.80 -0.91
C LYS A 104 -21.89 -11.88 -0.16
N GLN A 105 -22.62 -11.49 0.90
CA GLN A 105 -23.49 -12.42 1.65
C GLN A 105 -24.66 -12.91 0.79
N THR A 106 -25.35 -12.02 0.09
CA THR A 106 -26.46 -12.39 -0.80
C THR A 106 -26.00 -13.29 -1.96
N THR A 107 -24.84 -13.00 -2.57
CA THR A 107 -24.26 -13.86 -3.62
C THR A 107 -23.81 -15.22 -3.08
N ASN A 108 -23.15 -15.28 -1.92
CA ASN A 108 -22.77 -16.55 -1.29
C ASN A 108 -23.99 -17.40 -0.91
N ASN A 109 -25.07 -16.79 -0.40
CA ASN A 109 -26.30 -17.49 -0.06
C ASN A 109 -26.97 -18.07 -1.32
N PHE A 110 -27.00 -17.32 -2.42
CA PHE A 110 -27.52 -17.80 -3.70
C PHE A 110 -26.70 -18.98 -4.26
N ILE A 111 -25.37 -18.94 -4.10
CA ILE A 111 -24.48 -20.04 -4.53
C ILE A 111 -24.72 -21.30 -3.68
N ARG A 112 -24.86 -21.15 -2.35
CA ARG A 112 -25.14 -22.28 -1.44
C ARG A 112 -26.49 -22.95 -1.73
N GLN A 113 -27.51 -22.18 -2.11
CA GLN A 113 -28.85 -22.71 -2.43
C GLN A 113 -28.91 -23.46 -3.77
N ASN A 114 -27.91 -23.30 -4.65
CA ASN A 114 -27.90 -23.89 -6.00
C ASN A 114 -26.70 -24.82 -6.27
N SER A 115 -26.01 -25.28 -5.22
CA SER A 115 -24.87 -26.20 -5.35
C SER A 115 -25.23 -27.59 -4.81
N PRO A 116 -24.74 -28.70 -5.41
CA PRO A 116 -24.93 -30.07 -4.90
C PRO A 116 -24.35 -30.27 -3.48
N PRO A 117 -24.69 -31.38 -2.79
CA PRO A 117 -24.15 -31.67 -1.46
C PRO A 117 -22.62 -31.80 -1.51
N LEU A 118 -21.97 -31.18 -0.53
CA LEU A 118 -20.52 -31.02 -0.46
C LEU A 118 -19.82 -32.32 -0.01
N THR A 119 -18.61 -32.54 -0.54
CA THR A 119 -17.73 -33.67 -0.13
C THR A 119 -16.84 -33.27 1.06
N ASP A 120 -16.25 -34.25 1.77
CA ASP A 120 -15.51 -34.03 3.04
C ASP A 120 -14.37 -33.00 2.94
N ASP A 121 -13.77 -32.80 1.78
CA ASP A 121 -12.72 -31.79 1.54
C ASP A 121 -13.24 -30.34 1.56
N GLU A 122 -14.55 -30.13 1.39
CA GLU A 122 -15.22 -28.83 1.41
C GLU A 122 -15.79 -28.43 2.79
N ILE A 123 -15.66 -29.30 3.80
CA ILE A 123 -16.13 -29.09 5.19
C ILE A 123 -15.12 -28.26 6.02
N GLN A 124 -13.83 -28.39 5.72
CA GLN A 124 -12.73 -27.70 6.42
C GLN A 124 -12.79 -26.14 6.40
N PRO A 125 -13.23 -25.47 5.32
CA PRO A 125 -13.40 -24.02 5.30
C PRO A 125 -14.58 -23.53 6.15
N ILE A 126 -15.65 -24.33 6.27
CA ILE A 126 -16.88 -24.00 7.00
C ILE A 126 -16.60 -24.04 8.51
N ILE A 127 -15.95 -25.11 8.98
CA ILE A 127 -15.49 -25.25 10.38
C ILE A 127 -14.58 -24.06 10.76
N ASN A 128 -13.70 -23.61 9.86
CA ASN A 128 -12.83 -22.45 10.10
C ASN A 128 -13.56 -21.09 10.13
N GLU A 129 -14.71 -20.95 9.46
CA GLU A 129 -15.56 -19.75 9.57
C GLU A 129 -16.30 -19.71 10.91
N GLU A 130 -16.72 -20.86 11.44
CA GLU A 130 -17.41 -20.98 12.74
C GLU A 130 -16.46 -20.84 13.95
N ILE A 131 -15.21 -21.30 13.83
CA ILE A 131 -14.19 -21.16 14.89
C ILE A 131 -13.69 -19.72 15.04
N ARG A 132 -13.77 -18.91 13.97
CA ARG A 132 -13.29 -17.52 13.93
C ARG A 132 -13.93 -16.60 14.99
N PRO A 133 -15.27 -16.53 15.13
CA PRO A 133 -15.92 -15.71 16.15
C PRO A 133 -15.55 -16.14 17.58
N LEU A 134 -15.38 -17.43 17.82
CA LEU A 134 -14.96 -17.97 19.12
C LEU A 134 -13.53 -17.54 19.48
N LYS A 135 -12.58 -17.62 18.53
CA LYS A 135 -11.21 -17.11 18.71
C LYS A 135 -11.17 -15.61 19.01
N THR A 136 -12.03 -14.81 18.37
CA THR A 136 -12.14 -13.37 18.68
C THR A 136 -12.72 -13.10 20.08
N LYS A 137 -13.72 -13.87 20.54
CA LYS A 137 -14.26 -13.78 21.90
C LYS A 137 -13.22 -14.15 22.96
N LEU A 138 -12.42 -15.18 22.71
CA LEU A 138 -11.33 -15.58 23.61
C LEU A 138 -10.27 -14.47 23.75
N ASN A 139 -9.92 -13.81 22.65
CA ASN A 139 -8.95 -12.70 22.68
C ASN A 139 -9.48 -11.45 23.39
N THR A 140 -10.76 -11.11 23.25
CA THR A 140 -11.36 -9.98 23.98
C THR A 140 -11.44 -10.26 25.48
N GLN A 141 -11.78 -11.49 25.88
CA GLN A 141 -11.71 -11.90 27.30
C GLN A 141 -10.28 -11.82 27.86
N ARG A 142 -9.26 -12.30 27.12
CA ARG A 142 -7.85 -12.16 27.51
C ARG A 142 -7.43 -10.69 27.71
N GLN A 143 -7.92 -9.77 26.87
CA GLN A 143 -7.66 -8.35 27.05
C GLN A 143 -8.37 -7.75 28.27
N LYS A 144 -9.61 -8.17 28.57
CA LYS A 144 -10.32 -7.77 29.80
C LYS A 144 -9.56 -8.22 31.05
N TYR A 145 -9.14 -9.48 31.11
CA TYR A 145 -8.34 -10.01 32.22
C TYR A 145 -7.04 -9.21 32.44
N LYS A 146 -6.33 -8.84 31.36
CA LYS A 146 -5.13 -7.99 31.44
C LYS A 146 -5.40 -6.60 32.04
N ARG A 147 -6.57 -6.01 31.77
CA ARG A 147 -6.97 -4.71 32.34
C ARG A 147 -7.25 -4.82 33.84
N VAL A 148 -8.01 -5.84 34.24
CA VAL A 148 -8.30 -6.13 35.66
C VAL A 148 -7.03 -6.38 36.45
N LYS A 149 -6.10 -7.21 35.94
CA LYS A 149 -4.80 -7.44 36.58
C LYS A 149 -3.96 -6.16 36.75
N LYS A 150 -4.06 -5.22 35.80
CA LYS A 150 -3.41 -3.89 35.93
C LYS A 150 -4.08 -3.00 36.96
N GLN A 151 -5.40 -3.05 37.09
CA GLN A 151 -6.13 -2.31 38.12
C GLN A 151 -5.81 -2.85 39.52
N LEU A 152 -5.80 -4.18 39.69
CA LEU A 152 -5.40 -4.83 40.95
C LEU A 152 -3.98 -4.40 41.38
N LYS A 153 -3.03 -4.37 40.44
CA LYS A 153 -1.67 -3.85 40.70
C LYS A 153 -1.62 -2.38 41.10
N LYS A 154 -2.58 -1.55 40.66
CA LYS A 154 -2.65 -0.14 41.08
C LYS A 154 -3.19 -0.01 42.51
N VAL A 155 -4.19 -0.81 42.87
CA VAL A 155 -4.77 -0.85 44.22
C VAL A 155 -3.73 -1.35 45.24
N ILE A 156 -2.96 -2.39 44.91
CA ILE A 156 -1.87 -2.86 45.79
C ILE A 156 -0.81 -1.76 46.00
N LYS A 157 -0.56 -0.94 44.98
CA LYS A 157 0.45 0.12 45.03
C LYS A 157 0.01 1.40 45.75
N SER A 158 -1.29 1.61 45.96
CA SER A 158 -1.80 2.72 46.78
C SER A 158 -1.73 2.46 48.28
N VAL A 159 -1.53 1.20 48.70
CA VAL A 159 -1.36 0.81 50.11
C VAL A 159 0.04 1.17 50.63
N GLU A 160 1.06 1.19 49.76
CA GLU A 160 2.41 1.66 50.10
C GLU A 160 2.51 3.19 49.98
N LYS A 161 2.47 3.92 51.10
CA LYS A 161 2.62 5.39 51.12
C LYS A 161 3.93 5.82 50.44
N THR A 162 3.82 6.71 49.46
CA THR A 162 4.99 7.24 48.75
C THR A 162 5.82 8.18 49.65
N PRO A 163 7.13 8.36 49.40
CA PRO A 163 7.95 9.27 50.22
C PRO A 163 7.49 10.72 50.19
N LYS A 164 6.85 11.16 49.10
CA LYS A 164 6.27 12.50 48.99
C LYS A 164 5.12 12.67 49.99
N THR A 165 4.20 11.70 50.02
CA THR A 165 3.10 11.69 51.01
C THR A 165 3.62 11.52 52.44
N ARG A 166 4.71 10.78 52.67
CA ARG A 166 5.37 10.75 53.99
C ARG A 166 5.97 12.09 54.42
N ILE A 167 6.52 12.88 53.49
CA ILE A 167 7.04 14.22 53.77
C ILE A 167 5.90 15.20 54.01
N GLU A 168 4.80 15.10 53.26
CA GLU A 168 3.57 15.89 53.47
C GLU A 168 2.96 15.58 54.85
N ASP A 169 2.76 14.30 55.20
CA ASP A 169 2.29 13.87 56.53
C ASP A 169 3.22 14.36 57.67
N MET A 170 4.54 14.38 57.45
CA MET A 170 5.51 14.89 58.43
C MET A 170 5.56 16.42 58.49
N SER A 171 5.07 17.13 57.46
CA SER A 171 5.04 18.60 57.40
C SER A 171 3.90 19.21 58.20
N GLU A 172 2.84 18.43 58.44
CA GLU A 172 1.68 18.79 59.25
C GLU A 172 1.98 18.72 60.76
N ASP A 173 3.02 17.97 61.16
CA ASP A 173 3.36 17.71 62.55
C ASP A 173 4.51 18.63 63.04
N ILE A 174 4.16 19.67 63.82
CA ILE A 174 5.05 20.78 64.23
C ILE A 174 6.30 20.27 64.98
N THR A 175 6.16 19.17 65.72
CA THR A 175 7.25 18.56 66.51
C THR A 175 8.36 17.96 65.64
N LYS A 176 8.05 17.56 64.40
CA LYS A 176 8.97 16.87 63.47
C LYS A 176 9.62 17.80 62.45
N LYS A 177 9.36 19.10 62.51
CA LYS A 177 9.85 20.11 61.55
C LYS A 177 11.38 20.10 61.39
N LYS A 178 12.14 19.95 62.47
CA LYS A 178 13.63 19.85 62.42
C LYS A 178 14.09 18.59 61.68
N GLU A 179 13.42 17.47 61.88
CA GLU A 179 13.74 16.20 61.22
C GLU A 179 13.34 16.21 59.74
N LEU A 180 12.23 16.87 59.41
CA LEU A 180 11.77 17.09 58.04
C LEU A 180 12.75 17.94 57.24
N VAL A 181 13.26 19.04 57.82
CA VAL A 181 14.28 19.88 57.19
C VAL A 181 15.57 19.09 56.95
N LYS A 182 16.02 18.28 57.93
CA LYS A 182 17.18 17.39 57.74
C LYS A 182 16.96 16.36 56.62
N LYS A 183 15.79 15.70 56.58
CA LYS A 183 15.46 14.69 55.54
C LYS A 183 15.28 15.32 54.15
N ALA A 184 14.77 16.54 54.07
CA ALA A 184 14.63 17.30 52.82
C ALA A 184 16.00 17.76 52.28
N LEU A 185 16.86 18.31 53.13
CA LEU A 185 18.20 18.78 52.76
C LEU A 185 19.19 17.65 52.46
N PHE A 186 18.98 16.45 53.02
CA PHE A 186 19.87 15.30 52.82
C PHE A 186 20.06 14.94 51.34
N GLY A 187 19.01 15.03 50.53
CA GLY A 187 19.08 14.78 49.09
C GLY A 187 19.91 15.82 48.33
N GLU A 188 19.84 17.08 48.77
CA GLU A 188 20.59 18.20 48.20
C GLU A 188 22.09 18.07 48.52
N VAL A 189 22.41 17.77 49.78
CA VAL A 189 23.79 17.60 50.27
C VAL A 189 24.48 16.41 49.62
N ILE A 190 23.78 15.28 49.46
CA ILE A 190 24.34 14.13 48.72
C ILE A 190 24.57 14.50 47.26
N LYS A 191 23.62 15.22 46.64
CA LYS A 191 23.76 15.62 45.24
C LYS A 191 24.96 16.54 45.03
N THR A 192 25.17 17.56 45.86
CA THR A 192 26.33 18.47 45.75
C THR A 192 27.64 17.71 45.93
N GLN A 193 27.73 16.83 46.94
CA GLN A 193 28.92 16.01 47.17
C GLN A 193 29.25 15.06 46.01
N LEU A 194 28.22 14.43 45.43
CA LEU A 194 28.38 13.56 44.27
C LEU A 194 28.81 14.33 43.01
N GLU A 195 28.32 15.56 42.83
CA GLU A 195 28.73 16.44 41.74
C GLU A 195 30.21 16.83 41.86
N GLU A 196 30.65 17.24 43.04
CA GLU A 196 32.05 17.58 43.31
C GLU A 196 32.97 16.38 43.08
N ASN A 197 32.62 15.21 43.64
CA ASN A 197 33.39 13.99 43.45
C ASN A 197 33.45 13.59 41.97
N TYR A 198 32.36 13.76 41.20
CA TYR A 198 32.35 13.47 39.77
C TYR A 198 33.26 14.40 38.98
N THR A 199 33.30 15.70 39.33
CA THR A 199 34.17 16.68 38.65
C THR A 199 35.66 16.43 38.88
N LYS A 200 36.02 15.86 40.04
CA LYS A 200 37.41 15.49 40.38
C LYS A 200 37.94 14.29 39.58
N LEU A 201 37.07 13.46 39.00
CA LEU A 201 37.48 12.29 38.20
C LEU A 201 37.92 12.72 36.79
N LYS A 202 39.15 12.38 36.41
CA LYS A 202 39.75 12.78 35.13
C LYS A 202 39.54 11.73 34.04
N THR A 203 39.67 10.43 34.36
CA THR A 203 39.61 9.37 33.34
C THR A 203 38.20 8.81 33.11
N HIS A 204 37.98 8.23 31.93
CA HIS A 204 36.68 7.63 31.58
C HIS A 204 36.38 6.35 32.37
N GLU A 205 37.39 5.56 32.73
CA GLU A 205 37.22 4.35 33.53
C GLU A 205 36.86 4.63 34.99
N GLU A 206 37.49 5.62 35.62
CA GLU A 206 37.12 6.07 36.96
C GLU A 206 35.67 6.59 37.00
N ARG A 207 35.30 7.41 36.00
CA ARG A 207 33.92 7.90 35.83
C ARG A 207 32.92 6.77 35.59
N LYS A 208 33.34 5.61 35.06
CA LYS A 208 32.50 4.42 34.86
C LYS A 208 32.36 3.62 36.15
N LYS A 209 33.46 3.38 36.88
CA LYS A 209 33.45 2.69 38.19
C LYS A 209 32.62 3.48 39.22
N PHE A 210 32.82 4.80 39.30
CA PHE A 210 32.03 5.68 40.17
C PHE A 210 30.52 5.59 39.90
N LYS A 211 30.12 5.53 38.62
CA LYS A 211 28.71 5.36 38.25
C LYS A 211 28.14 4.00 38.65
N GLN A 212 28.92 2.93 38.52
CA GLN A 212 28.49 1.58 38.91
C GLN A 212 28.28 1.48 40.42
N VAL A 213 29.14 2.12 41.22
CA VAL A 213 29.04 2.15 42.69
C VAL A 213 27.83 2.95 43.17
N ILE A 214 27.46 4.02 42.46
CA ILE A 214 26.33 4.90 42.84
C ILE A 214 25.00 4.46 42.22
N SER A 215 25.01 3.53 41.25
CA SER A 215 23.79 3.02 40.62
C SER A 215 23.16 1.87 41.42
N GLY A 216 21.87 1.96 41.72
CA GLY A 216 21.08 0.90 42.38
C GLY A 216 19.59 1.23 42.40
N ASN A 217 18.73 0.23 42.64
CA ASN A 217 17.25 0.35 42.52
C ASN A 217 16.64 1.54 43.27
N LEU A 218 17.19 1.87 44.46
CA LEU A 218 16.68 2.93 45.31
C LEU A 218 17.03 4.31 44.76
N VAL A 219 18.30 4.48 44.36
CA VAL A 219 18.75 5.67 43.67
C VAL A 219 17.88 5.81 42.40
N ASP A 220 17.70 4.69 41.63
CA ASP A 220 16.96 4.51 40.34
C ASP A 220 15.53 5.06 40.41
N LYS A 221 14.87 4.81 41.53
CA LYS A 221 13.53 5.30 41.86
C LYS A 221 13.48 6.82 42.05
N TYR A 222 14.50 7.43 42.66
CA TYR A 222 14.51 8.86 43.04
C TYR A 222 15.33 9.78 42.12
N LYS A 223 15.95 9.24 41.05
CA LYS A 223 16.64 10.02 40.00
C LYS A 223 17.81 10.87 40.49
N LEU A 224 18.47 10.47 41.58
CA LEU A 224 19.51 11.25 42.25
C LEU A 224 20.82 11.40 41.44
N TRP A 225 21.07 10.62 40.38
CA TRP A 225 22.23 10.84 39.46
C TRP A 225 22.01 11.94 38.40
N ARG A 226 20.94 12.72 38.47
CA ARG A 226 20.74 13.85 37.55
C ARG A 226 21.57 15.05 38.00
N ILE A 227 22.75 15.19 37.42
CA ILE A 227 23.67 16.31 37.63
C ILE A 227 23.31 17.46 36.68
N LYS A 228 23.09 18.67 37.21
CA LYS A 228 22.86 19.93 36.45
C LYS A 228 21.94 19.82 35.21
N ASN A 229 20.72 19.31 35.38
CA ASN A 229 19.67 19.19 34.34
C ASN A 229 20.03 18.37 33.07
N LYS A 230 21.28 17.94 32.91
CA LYS A 230 21.69 16.93 31.95
C LYS A 230 21.53 15.59 32.64
N ALA A 231 20.52 14.82 32.25
CA ALA A 231 20.50 13.42 32.61
C ALA A 231 21.88 12.84 32.26
N VAL A 232 22.62 12.27 33.23
CA VAL A 232 23.65 11.29 32.90
C VAL A 232 22.91 10.25 32.10
N THR A 233 23.03 10.36 30.78
CA THR A 233 21.94 9.94 29.91
C THR A 233 21.67 8.46 30.16
N TYR A 234 20.40 8.13 30.36
CA TYR A 234 19.86 6.77 30.34
C TYR A 234 20.28 6.00 29.04
N LYS A 235 20.85 6.73 28.06
CA LYS A 235 21.51 6.22 26.85
C LYS A 235 22.84 5.48 27.13
N LYS A 236 23.55 5.77 28.23
CA LYS A 236 24.88 5.17 28.56
C LYS A 236 24.84 4.05 29.61
N THR A 237 23.71 3.77 30.25
CA THR A 237 23.53 2.72 31.27
C THR A 237 23.30 1.31 30.71
N GLY A 238 23.61 1.05 29.44
CA GLY A 238 23.67 -0.31 28.89
C GLY A 238 22.34 -0.96 28.49
N HIS A 239 21.18 -0.45 28.91
CA HIS A 239 19.87 -1.02 28.50
C HIS A 239 19.52 -0.83 27.01
N ASN A 240 20.23 0.04 26.28
CA ASN A 240 20.10 0.16 24.81
C ASN A 240 21.05 -0.76 24.02
N LEU A 241 21.98 -1.47 24.66
CA LEU A 241 22.81 -2.47 23.98
C LEU A 241 21.95 -3.60 23.40
N THR A 242 20.85 -3.96 24.06
CA THR A 242 19.90 -4.96 23.57
C THR A 242 19.21 -4.47 22.30
N ASN A 243 18.67 -3.24 22.26
CA ASN A 243 18.06 -2.68 21.05
C ASN A 243 19.07 -2.48 19.90
N LYS A 244 20.31 -2.08 20.20
CA LYS A 244 21.37 -1.95 19.19
C LYS A 244 21.80 -3.31 18.64
N LYS A 245 21.92 -4.34 19.48
CA LYS A 245 22.19 -5.74 19.06
C LYS A 245 21.02 -6.31 18.24
N ILE A 246 19.77 -6.10 18.66
CA ILE A 246 18.57 -6.55 17.93
C ILE A 246 18.47 -5.89 16.55
N ASN A 247 18.74 -4.59 16.44
CA ASN A 247 18.74 -3.90 15.15
C ASN A 247 19.86 -4.38 14.23
N LYS A 248 21.06 -4.65 14.80
CA LYS A 248 22.21 -5.17 14.04
C LYS A 248 21.96 -6.61 13.54
N SER A 249 21.35 -7.49 14.35
CA SER A 249 20.99 -8.84 13.90
C SER A 249 19.90 -8.80 12.83
N LYS A 250 18.92 -7.90 12.96
CA LYS A 250 17.86 -7.74 11.97
C LYS A 250 18.40 -7.27 10.61
N THR A 251 19.35 -6.34 10.58
CA THR A 251 19.99 -5.90 9.32
C THR A 251 20.81 -7.00 8.67
N ILE A 252 21.52 -7.82 9.46
CA ILE A 252 22.27 -8.98 8.94
C ILE A 252 21.32 -10.01 8.33
N ILE A 253 20.27 -10.38 9.05
CA ILE A 253 19.25 -11.32 8.56
C ILE A 253 18.56 -10.76 7.31
N GLN A 254 18.25 -9.47 7.28
CA GLN A 254 17.68 -8.83 6.10
C GLN A 254 18.61 -8.91 4.89
N GLY A 255 19.92 -8.69 5.09
CA GLY A 255 20.92 -8.87 4.04
C GLY A 255 21.00 -10.30 3.52
N LEU A 256 20.96 -11.30 4.40
CA LEU A 256 20.96 -12.73 4.01
C LEU A 256 19.70 -13.10 3.23
N VAL A 257 18.53 -12.66 3.69
CA VAL A 257 17.26 -12.90 2.98
C VAL A 257 17.26 -12.21 1.62
N GLN A 258 17.83 -11.00 1.53
CA GLN A 258 17.96 -10.29 0.27
C GLN A 258 18.89 -11.06 -0.70
N LYS A 259 20.09 -11.45 -0.27
CA LYS A 259 21.03 -12.26 -1.08
C LYS A 259 20.39 -13.56 -1.57
N PHE A 260 19.63 -14.25 -0.71
CA PHE A 260 18.91 -15.46 -1.09
C PHE A 260 17.89 -15.22 -2.22
N PHE A 261 17.16 -14.10 -2.20
CA PHE A 261 16.24 -13.78 -3.29
C PHE A 261 16.94 -13.17 -4.51
N GLU A 262 18.13 -12.59 -4.38
CA GLU A 262 18.92 -12.11 -5.51
C GLU A 262 19.58 -13.24 -6.30
N ASP A 263 19.69 -14.43 -5.72
CA ASP A 263 20.06 -15.65 -6.44
C ASP A 263 18.94 -16.06 -7.43
N ASP A 264 19.35 -16.22 -8.70
CA ASP A 264 18.49 -16.58 -9.82
C ASP A 264 17.80 -17.94 -9.62
N SER A 265 18.37 -18.82 -8.78
CA SER A 265 17.79 -20.12 -8.41
C SER A 265 16.53 -20.00 -7.54
N ASN A 266 16.25 -18.83 -6.98
CA ASN A 266 15.14 -18.59 -6.04
C ASN A 266 14.15 -17.53 -6.54
N SER A 267 14.63 -16.56 -7.33
CA SER A 267 13.77 -15.65 -8.07
C SER A 267 14.43 -15.23 -9.37
N ARG A 268 13.67 -15.06 -10.45
CA ARG A 268 14.19 -14.65 -11.77
C ARG A 268 13.98 -13.17 -12.01
N GLN A 269 14.91 -12.50 -12.69
CA GLN A 269 14.74 -11.09 -13.07
C GLN A 269 13.74 -10.93 -14.22
N ALA A 270 12.90 -9.90 -14.14
CA ALA A 270 11.97 -9.54 -15.20
C ALA A 270 12.74 -8.86 -16.36
N ALA A 271 12.46 -9.26 -17.60
CA ALA A 271 13.18 -8.77 -18.78
C ALA A 271 12.71 -7.38 -19.27
N GLY A 272 11.47 -6.97 -18.95
CA GLY A 272 10.91 -5.74 -19.52
C GLY A 272 11.43 -4.46 -18.86
N LYS A 273 11.92 -3.48 -19.64
CA LYS A 273 12.34 -2.14 -19.15
C LYS A 273 11.26 -1.40 -18.34
N LYS A 274 9.97 -1.70 -18.58
CA LYS A 274 8.81 -1.13 -17.86
C LYS A 274 8.38 -1.96 -16.63
N GLU A 275 9.03 -3.09 -16.37
CA GLU A 275 8.71 -4.00 -15.27
C GLU A 275 9.52 -3.68 -14.00
N PHE A 276 9.35 -2.47 -13.47
CA PHE A 276 9.96 -2.04 -12.20
C PHE A 276 8.93 -1.88 -11.08
N VAL A 277 9.39 -1.86 -9.84
CA VAL A 277 8.62 -1.49 -8.66
C VAL A 277 9.31 -0.32 -7.97
N SER A 278 8.54 0.69 -7.61
CA SER A 278 9.01 1.87 -6.88
C SER A 278 8.48 1.83 -5.44
N ARG A 279 9.37 1.95 -4.45
CA ARG A 279 8.96 2.09 -3.05
C ARG A 279 9.98 2.93 -2.28
N LYS A 280 9.49 3.92 -1.51
CA LYS A 280 10.34 4.86 -0.75
C LYS A 280 11.42 5.52 -1.63
N GLN A 281 11.01 6.07 -2.78
CA GLN A 281 11.89 6.72 -3.76
C GLN A 281 12.96 5.81 -4.42
N VAL A 282 13.04 4.53 -4.06
CA VAL A 282 13.92 3.56 -4.72
C VAL A 282 13.14 2.81 -5.80
N LYS A 283 13.64 2.85 -7.04
CA LYS A 283 13.18 2.03 -8.16
C LYS A 283 14.07 0.80 -8.31
N LYS A 284 13.48 -0.38 -8.44
CA LYS A 284 14.20 -1.64 -8.70
C LYS A 284 13.42 -2.46 -9.73
N GLN A 285 14.16 -3.16 -10.60
CA GLN A 285 13.59 -4.11 -11.56
C GLN A 285 12.85 -5.23 -10.82
N LYS A 286 11.70 -5.67 -11.33
CA LYS A 286 10.95 -6.79 -10.74
C LYS A 286 11.77 -8.06 -10.81
N ARG A 287 11.65 -8.87 -9.75
CA ARG A 287 12.07 -10.27 -9.75
C ARG A 287 10.87 -11.14 -9.42
N TYR A 288 10.65 -12.21 -10.19
CA TYR A 288 9.55 -13.14 -10.01
C TYR A 288 9.99 -14.34 -9.19
N LEU A 289 9.22 -14.70 -8.15
CA LEU A 289 9.47 -15.91 -7.37
C LEU A 289 9.33 -17.16 -8.25
N LEU A 290 10.28 -18.09 -8.16
CA LEU A 290 10.24 -19.36 -8.89
C LEU A 290 9.38 -20.43 -8.21
N ASP A 291 9.23 -20.36 -6.88
CA ASP A 291 8.43 -21.29 -6.09
C ASP A 291 7.58 -20.54 -5.05
N THR A 292 6.70 -21.27 -4.37
CA THR A 292 5.89 -20.76 -3.28
C THR A 292 6.77 -20.22 -2.15
N MET A 293 6.33 -19.14 -1.51
CA MET A 293 7.04 -18.55 -0.36
C MET A 293 7.31 -19.56 0.76
N LYS A 294 6.47 -20.59 0.92
CA LYS A 294 6.66 -21.66 1.91
C LYS A 294 7.82 -22.58 1.55
N ASN A 295 7.91 -23.01 0.29
CA ASN A 295 9.01 -23.86 -0.16
C ASN A 295 10.34 -23.11 -0.17
N LEU A 296 10.33 -21.84 -0.61
CA LEU A 296 11.51 -20.98 -0.55
C LEU A 296 11.98 -20.74 0.89
N HIS A 297 11.07 -20.66 1.87
CA HIS A 297 11.45 -20.59 3.29
C HIS A 297 12.11 -21.88 3.77
N LYS A 298 11.57 -23.06 3.38
CA LYS A 298 12.22 -24.34 3.67
C LYS A 298 13.61 -24.45 3.03
N LYS A 299 13.75 -23.99 1.78
CA LYS A 299 15.03 -23.94 1.05
C LYS A 299 16.02 -23.01 1.77
N PHE A 300 15.58 -21.81 2.17
CA PHE A 300 16.40 -20.87 2.93
C PHE A 300 16.93 -21.45 4.24
N LEU A 301 16.10 -22.18 5.00
CA LEU A 301 16.51 -22.84 6.24
C LEU A 301 17.51 -23.99 6.03
N LYS A 302 17.51 -24.62 4.85
CA LYS A 302 18.50 -25.66 4.50
C LYS A 302 19.82 -25.06 4.02
N THR A 303 19.75 -23.98 3.24
CA THR A 303 20.94 -23.36 2.62
C THR A 303 21.68 -22.43 3.58
N THR A 304 20.99 -21.84 4.55
CA THR A 304 21.58 -20.87 5.48
C THR A 304 21.54 -21.36 6.92
N PRO A 305 22.58 -21.09 7.74
CA PRO A 305 22.61 -21.46 9.14
C PRO A 305 21.67 -20.62 10.02
N CYS A 306 20.80 -19.79 9.44
CA CYS A 306 19.98 -18.83 10.16
C CYS A 306 18.55 -19.33 10.36
N VAL A 307 18.15 -19.53 11.62
CA VAL A 307 16.79 -19.94 11.97
C VAL A 307 15.88 -18.71 12.05
N ILE A 308 14.98 -18.57 11.08
CA ILE A 308 13.97 -17.50 11.06
C ILE A 308 12.57 -18.07 10.86
N SER A 309 11.56 -17.42 11.46
CA SER A 309 10.17 -17.81 11.27
C SER A 309 9.67 -17.44 9.87
N TYR A 310 8.70 -18.22 9.35
CA TYR A 310 8.06 -17.94 8.06
C TYR A 310 7.48 -16.51 7.97
N SER A 311 6.89 -16.03 9.07
CA SER A 311 6.31 -14.68 9.13
C SER A 311 7.39 -13.58 9.09
N LEU A 312 8.56 -13.82 9.69
CA LEU A 312 9.68 -12.88 9.60
C LEU A 312 10.28 -12.90 8.20
N PHE A 313 10.50 -14.08 7.62
CA PHE A 313 11.03 -14.27 6.27
C PHE A 313 10.17 -13.54 5.21
N THR A 314 8.86 -13.74 5.25
CA THR A 314 7.93 -13.09 4.31
C THR A 314 7.92 -11.56 4.45
N ARG A 315 8.14 -11.03 5.65
CA ARG A 315 8.23 -9.58 5.91
C ARG A 315 9.56 -8.98 5.49
N LEU A 316 10.66 -9.74 5.58
CA LEU A 316 12.00 -9.32 5.17
C LEU A 316 12.23 -9.45 3.66
N ARG A 317 11.33 -10.11 2.93
CA ARG A 317 11.36 -10.19 1.46
C ARG A 317 11.51 -8.79 0.84
N PRO A 318 12.49 -8.57 -0.06
CA PRO A 318 12.63 -7.32 -0.78
C PRO A 318 11.35 -6.95 -1.55
N PHE A 319 11.06 -5.65 -1.65
CA PHE A 319 9.78 -5.20 -2.21
C PHE A 319 9.67 -5.39 -3.74
N TRP A 320 10.81 -5.51 -4.43
CA TRP A 320 10.89 -5.76 -5.88
C TRP A 320 10.80 -7.25 -6.23
N VAL A 321 10.79 -8.13 -5.23
CA VAL A 321 10.55 -9.57 -5.41
C VAL A 321 9.06 -9.85 -5.24
N VAL A 322 8.42 -10.25 -6.34
CA VAL A 322 6.95 -10.31 -6.48
C VAL A 322 6.54 -11.71 -6.94
N PRO A 323 5.40 -12.27 -6.48
CA PRO A 323 4.87 -13.49 -7.08
C PRO A 323 4.51 -13.28 -8.56
N PRO A 324 4.80 -14.23 -9.46
CA PRO A 324 4.44 -14.13 -10.86
C PRO A 324 2.92 -14.13 -11.07
N THR A 325 2.43 -13.24 -11.94
CA THR A 325 1.07 -13.32 -12.50
C THR A 325 0.98 -14.50 -13.48
N LEU A 326 -0.23 -14.95 -13.83
CA LEU A 326 -0.41 -16.09 -14.74
C LEU A 326 0.34 -15.93 -16.08
N SER A 327 0.34 -14.72 -16.63
CA SER A 327 1.09 -14.35 -17.85
C SER A 327 2.61 -14.44 -17.70
N ASN A 328 3.12 -14.37 -16.48
CA ASN A 328 4.54 -14.24 -16.16
C ASN A 328 5.07 -15.51 -15.48
N ARG A 329 4.35 -16.64 -15.59
CA ARG A 329 4.86 -17.95 -15.16
C ARG A 329 5.54 -18.62 -16.35
N GLU A 330 6.70 -19.23 -16.10
CA GLU A 330 7.40 -20.07 -17.08
C GLU A 330 6.82 -21.50 -17.13
N THR A 331 5.58 -21.67 -16.69
CA THR A 331 4.84 -22.93 -16.74
C THR A 331 3.57 -22.73 -17.55
N CYS A 332 3.39 -23.50 -18.63
CA CYS A 332 2.17 -23.44 -19.43
C CYS A 332 1.02 -24.11 -18.66
N SER A 333 0.09 -23.31 -18.13
CA SER A 333 -1.22 -23.79 -17.63
C SER A 333 -2.29 -23.69 -18.71
N CYS A 334 -1.89 -23.89 -19.95
CA CYS A 334 -2.77 -23.86 -21.11
C CYS A 334 -3.66 -25.10 -21.15
N THR A 335 -4.79 -24.98 -21.86
CA THR A 335 -5.76 -26.08 -22.03
C THR A 335 -5.12 -27.34 -22.62
N ILE A 336 -4.09 -27.20 -23.45
CA ILE A 336 -3.37 -28.33 -24.03
C ILE A 336 -2.67 -29.16 -22.94
N HIS A 337 -1.84 -28.54 -22.08
CA HIS A 337 -1.17 -29.25 -20.98
C HIS A 337 -2.16 -29.84 -19.98
N GLU A 338 -3.22 -29.09 -19.64
CA GLU A 338 -4.21 -29.54 -18.68
C GLU A 338 -5.05 -30.71 -19.24
N ASN A 339 -5.46 -30.65 -20.51
CA ASN A 339 -6.19 -31.74 -21.15
C ASN A 339 -5.35 -33.00 -21.27
N MET A 340 -4.05 -32.88 -21.58
CA MET A 340 -3.13 -34.02 -21.59
C MET A 340 -3.05 -34.70 -20.22
N ASN A 341 -2.94 -33.92 -19.15
CA ASN A 341 -2.95 -34.47 -17.79
C ASN A 341 -4.28 -35.14 -17.44
N LEU A 342 -5.40 -34.53 -17.80
CA LEU A 342 -6.73 -35.11 -17.53
C LEU A 342 -6.95 -36.42 -18.29
N GLN A 343 -6.50 -36.51 -19.54
CA GLN A 343 -6.58 -37.75 -20.34
C GLN A 343 -5.67 -38.84 -19.76
N LEU A 344 -4.40 -38.54 -19.46
CA LEU A 344 -3.46 -39.48 -18.84
C LEU A 344 -3.96 -39.96 -17.46
N ALA A 345 -4.50 -39.06 -16.64
CA ALA A 345 -5.07 -39.41 -15.34
C ALA A 345 -6.29 -40.33 -15.46
N ALA A 346 -7.14 -40.13 -16.47
CA ALA A 346 -8.29 -40.99 -16.73
C ALA A 346 -7.87 -42.41 -17.16
N LEU A 347 -6.90 -42.52 -18.08
CA LEU A 347 -6.37 -43.82 -18.53
C LEU A 347 -5.60 -44.55 -17.43
N LYS A 348 -4.87 -43.83 -16.58
CA LYS A 348 -4.22 -44.42 -15.40
C LYS A 348 -5.23 -44.92 -14.38
N LYS A 349 -6.32 -44.18 -14.15
CA LYS A 349 -7.40 -44.61 -13.26
C LYS A 349 -8.08 -45.90 -13.77
N ALA A 350 -8.15 -46.06 -15.08
CA ALA A 350 -8.63 -47.29 -15.72
C ALA A 350 -7.58 -48.41 -15.79
N ASN A 351 -6.38 -48.21 -15.21
CA ASN A 351 -5.24 -49.13 -15.25
C ASN A 351 -4.80 -49.53 -16.66
N ILE A 352 -4.93 -48.61 -17.64
CA ILE A 352 -4.54 -48.81 -19.04
C ILE A 352 -3.12 -48.30 -19.31
N THR A 353 -2.70 -47.28 -18.56
CA THR A 353 -1.36 -46.68 -18.66
C THR A 353 -0.75 -46.50 -17.29
N THR A 354 0.57 -46.58 -17.20
CA THR A 354 1.32 -46.33 -15.95
C THR A 354 1.53 -44.82 -15.70
N VAL A 355 1.49 -44.03 -16.77
CA VAL A 355 1.83 -42.61 -16.80
C VAL A 355 0.66 -41.73 -16.34
N SER A 356 0.87 -40.91 -15.31
CA SER A 356 -0.16 -40.01 -14.76
C SER A 356 -0.10 -38.56 -15.26
N ASN A 357 1.07 -38.12 -15.75
CA ASN A 357 1.36 -36.71 -15.98
C ASN A 357 2.16 -36.56 -17.28
N HIS A 358 1.96 -35.44 -17.97
CA HIS A 358 2.68 -35.12 -19.20
C HIS A 358 4.21 -35.09 -19.01
N GLN A 359 4.71 -34.75 -17.82
CA GLN A 359 6.16 -34.75 -17.54
C GLN A 359 6.74 -36.17 -17.61
N ASN A 360 6.14 -37.13 -16.91
CA ASN A 360 6.54 -38.54 -16.97
C ASN A 360 6.39 -39.12 -18.39
N MET A 361 5.39 -38.65 -19.14
CA MET A 361 5.22 -39.03 -20.55
C MET A 361 6.40 -38.54 -21.40
N LEU A 362 6.83 -37.29 -21.23
CA LEU A 362 8.00 -36.73 -21.93
C LEU A 362 9.29 -37.46 -21.56
N GLU A 363 9.49 -37.76 -20.27
CA GLU A 363 10.66 -38.52 -19.79
C GLU A 363 10.72 -39.94 -20.37
N LEU A 364 9.57 -40.57 -20.63
CA LEU A 364 9.51 -41.90 -21.24
C LEU A 364 9.74 -41.86 -22.75
N LEU A 365 9.17 -40.87 -23.44
CA LEU A 365 9.10 -40.82 -24.89
C LEU A 365 10.23 -40.05 -25.57
N CYS A 366 10.94 -39.17 -24.86
CA CYS A 366 12.07 -38.39 -25.38
C CYS A 366 13.37 -38.84 -24.71
N CYS A 367 14.47 -38.92 -25.48
CA CYS A 367 15.80 -39.14 -24.89
C CYS A 367 16.25 -37.91 -24.08
N ASP A 368 16.02 -36.72 -24.64
CA ASP A 368 16.13 -35.45 -23.93
C ASP A 368 14.89 -34.61 -24.23
N ARG A 369 14.22 -34.16 -23.17
CA ARG A 369 13.02 -33.32 -23.24
C ARG A 369 13.29 -31.91 -23.72
N TYR A 370 14.56 -31.48 -23.78
CA TYR A 370 14.97 -30.17 -24.29
C TYR A 370 15.53 -30.21 -25.71
N SER A 371 15.66 -31.39 -26.30
CA SER A 371 16.17 -31.57 -27.66
C SER A 371 15.07 -31.33 -28.71
N GLU A 372 15.35 -30.45 -29.66
CA GLU A 372 14.49 -30.14 -30.82
C GLU A 372 14.12 -31.40 -31.60
N ARG A 373 15.11 -32.21 -31.98
CA ARG A 373 14.90 -33.47 -32.74
C ARG A 373 14.01 -34.47 -32.00
N CYS A 374 14.10 -34.53 -30.68
CA CYS A 374 13.26 -35.43 -29.87
C CYS A 374 11.79 -34.97 -29.83
N LEU A 375 11.56 -33.66 -29.74
CA LEU A 375 10.22 -33.07 -29.66
C LEU A 375 9.51 -33.01 -31.02
N GLU A 376 10.27 -32.86 -32.11
CA GLU A 376 9.75 -32.97 -33.48
C GLU A 376 9.57 -34.42 -33.94
N ARG A 377 9.97 -35.40 -33.12
CA ARG A 377 9.90 -36.84 -33.41
C ARG A 377 10.80 -37.29 -34.57
N THR A 378 11.84 -36.53 -34.88
CA THR A 378 12.84 -36.81 -35.92
C THR A 378 14.13 -37.45 -35.37
N CYS A 379 14.22 -37.65 -34.06
CA CYS A 379 15.37 -38.29 -33.40
C CYS A 379 15.40 -39.80 -33.64
N ASP A 380 16.51 -40.32 -34.15
CA ASP A 380 16.70 -41.75 -34.49
C ASP A 380 16.47 -42.69 -33.29
N ASN A 381 16.78 -42.24 -32.07
CA ASN A 381 16.70 -43.07 -30.86
C ASN A 381 15.31 -43.08 -30.21
N CYS A 382 14.44 -42.09 -30.48
CA CYS A 382 13.14 -41.98 -29.81
C CYS A 382 11.94 -41.74 -30.73
N CYS A 383 12.14 -41.59 -32.04
CA CYS A 383 11.08 -41.38 -33.04
C CYS A 383 10.01 -42.48 -32.99
N SER A 384 10.42 -43.72 -32.75
CA SER A 384 9.56 -44.91 -32.70
C SER A 384 8.99 -45.22 -31.31
N LYS A 385 9.42 -44.52 -30.24
CA LYS A 385 8.93 -44.78 -28.88
C LYS A 385 7.47 -44.35 -28.75
N THR A 386 6.58 -45.28 -28.39
CA THR A 386 5.16 -45.03 -28.14
C THR A 386 4.80 -45.35 -26.68
N LEU A 387 3.60 -44.94 -26.24
CA LEU A 387 3.12 -45.30 -24.91
C LEU A 387 2.77 -46.78 -24.86
N THR A 388 3.21 -47.46 -23.81
CA THR A 388 2.82 -48.85 -23.55
C THR A 388 1.45 -48.89 -22.86
N TYR A 389 0.54 -49.67 -23.43
CA TYR A 389 -0.80 -49.88 -22.89
C TYR A 389 -0.92 -51.31 -22.35
N THR A 390 -1.49 -51.47 -21.16
CA THR A 390 -1.83 -52.78 -20.58
C THR A 390 -3.13 -53.31 -21.18
N GLU A 391 -3.41 -54.61 -21.04
CA GLU A 391 -4.66 -55.21 -21.52
C GLU A 391 -5.89 -54.52 -20.90
N PHE A 392 -6.89 -54.22 -21.74
CA PHE A 392 -8.10 -53.52 -21.32
C PHE A 392 -9.36 -54.08 -21.99
N ASP A 393 -10.46 -54.04 -21.25
CA ASP A 393 -11.79 -54.39 -21.75
C ASP A 393 -12.43 -53.17 -22.43
N ASN A 394 -12.54 -53.23 -23.76
CA ASN A 394 -13.09 -52.13 -24.56
C ASN A 394 -14.60 -51.90 -24.35
N SER A 395 -15.30 -52.81 -23.67
CA SER A 395 -16.73 -52.73 -23.40
C SER A 395 -17.06 -51.77 -22.26
N LYS A 396 -16.10 -51.54 -21.35
CA LYS A 396 -16.28 -50.68 -20.17
C LYS A 396 -15.91 -49.23 -20.52
N PRO A 397 -16.89 -48.30 -20.54
CA PRO A 397 -16.61 -46.91 -20.90
C PRO A 397 -15.77 -46.21 -19.82
N ILE A 398 -14.91 -45.30 -20.25
CA ILE A 398 -14.07 -44.47 -19.38
C ILE A 398 -14.59 -43.04 -19.41
N LEU A 399 -14.60 -42.40 -18.23
CA LEU A 399 -14.93 -41.00 -18.06
C LEU A 399 -13.70 -40.12 -18.25
N ILE A 400 -13.63 -39.42 -19.39
CA ILE A 400 -12.55 -38.47 -19.68
C ILE A 400 -13.05 -37.05 -19.47
N LYS A 401 -12.27 -36.27 -18.72
CA LYS A 401 -12.49 -34.85 -18.52
C LYS A 401 -11.60 -34.05 -19.46
N GLN A 402 -12.13 -32.97 -20.03
CA GLN A 402 -11.36 -32.05 -20.85
C GLN A 402 -11.90 -30.62 -20.74
N TRP A 403 -11.02 -29.64 -20.79
CA TRP A 403 -11.36 -28.24 -20.96
C TRP A 403 -11.76 -27.97 -22.41
N VAL A 404 -12.99 -27.48 -22.58
CA VAL A 404 -13.55 -27.10 -23.88
C VAL A 404 -14.08 -25.68 -23.80
N SER A 405 -13.84 -24.90 -24.85
CA SER A 405 -14.45 -23.58 -25.01
C SER A 405 -15.78 -23.73 -25.74
N LYS A 406 -16.91 -23.56 -25.03
CA LYS A 406 -18.26 -23.64 -25.60
C LYS A 406 -18.93 -22.27 -25.61
N LYS A 407 -19.66 -22.00 -26.70
CA LYS A 407 -20.51 -20.81 -26.86
C LYS A 407 -21.83 -21.05 -26.13
N GLU A 408 -22.08 -20.31 -25.06
CA GLU A 408 -23.32 -20.40 -24.29
C GLU A 408 -24.10 -19.08 -24.38
N SER A 409 -25.42 -19.18 -24.55
CA SER A 409 -26.32 -18.04 -24.41
C SER A 409 -26.52 -17.73 -22.93
N ILE A 410 -26.01 -16.59 -22.47
CA ILE A 410 -26.31 -16.06 -21.14
C ILE A 410 -27.41 -15.02 -21.29
N THR A 411 -28.51 -15.20 -20.57
CA THR A 411 -29.54 -14.17 -20.44
C THR A 411 -29.07 -13.12 -19.44
N ASP A 412 -28.94 -11.89 -19.89
CA ASP A 412 -28.51 -10.79 -19.03
C ASP A 412 -29.63 -10.45 -18.03
N LEU A 413 -29.36 -10.67 -16.73
CA LEU A 413 -30.31 -10.53 -15.61
C LEU A 413 -31.01 -9.15 -15.57
N LYS A 414 -30.42 -8.12 -16.19
CA LYS A 414 -30.99 -6.77 -16.24
C LYS A 414 -31.81 -6.47 -17.49
N THR A 415 -31.44 -7.03 -18.64
CA THR A 415 -32.03 -6.66 -19.93
C THR A 415 -32.90 -7.76 -20.52
N LYS A 416 -32.91 -8.97 -19.92
CA LYS A 416 -33.56 -10.18 -20.42
C LYS A 416 -33.17 -10.56 -21.86
N LYS A 417 -32.16 -9.91 -22.44
CA LYS A 417 -31.64 -10.22 -23.77
C LYS A 417 -30.64 -11.37 -23.66
N GLN A 418 -30.71 -12.28 -24.63
CA GLN A 418 -29.71 -13.34 -24.77
C GLN A 418 -28.45 -12.75 -25.41
N ARG A 419 -27.30 -13.04 -24.81
CA ARG A 419 -25.99 -12.78 -25.41
C ARG A 419 -25.18 -14.06 -25.42
N PHE A 420 -24.46 -14.31 -26.50
CA PHE A 420 -23.54 -15.44 -26.55
C PHE A 420 -22.21 -15.08 -25.89
N VAL A 421 -21.73 -15.94 -25.01
CA VAL A 421 -20.44 -15.81 -24.35
C VAL A 421 -19.68 -17.11 -24.53
N MET A 422 -18.43 -17.01 -24.96
CA MET A 422 -17.49 -18.13 -24.93
C MET A 422 -17.09 -18.40 -23.48
N LYS A 423 -17.41 -19.59 -22.98
CA LYS A 423 -16.96 -20.04 -21.66
C LYS A 423 -16.05 -21.26 -21.82
N CYS A 424 -14.91 -21.24 -21.13
CA CYS A 424 -14.10 -22.44 -20.91
C CYS A 424 -14.68 -23.19 -19.71
N LYS A 425 -15.06 -24.45 -19.92
CA LYS A 425 -15.55 -25.34 -18.87
C LYS A 425 -14.97 -26.74 -19.04
N ILE A 426 -14.94 -27.48 -17.94
CA ILE A 426 -14.61 -28.91 -17.98
C ILE A 426 -15.86 -29.65 -18.46
N GLU A 427 -15.70 -30.44 -19.51
CA GLU A 427 -16.69 -31.38 -19.99
C GLU A 427 -16.22 -32.80 -19.69
N THR A 428 -17.13 -33.63 -19.19
CA THR A 428 -16.91 -35.05 -18.98
C THR A 428 -17.55 -35.80 -20.14
N GLN A 429 -16.78 -36.61 -20.84
CA GLN A 429 -17.24 -37.43 -21.95
C GLN A 429 -17.01 -38.90 -21.62
N GLU A 430 -18.04 -39.72 -21.81
CA GLU A 430 -17.95 -41.17 -21.78
C GLU A 430 -17.50 -41.67 -23.15
N MET A 431 -16.44 -42.48 -23.19
CA MET A 431 -15.96 -43.10 -24.41
C MET A 431 -15.33 -44.44 -24.14
N SER A 432 -15.30 -45.29 -25.17
CA SER A 432 -14.61 -46.57 -25.10
C SER A 432 -13.09 -46.38 -24.91
N PRO A 433 -12.41 -47.30 -24.22
CA PRO A 433 -10.96 -47.25 -24.02
C PRO A 433 -10.14 -47.07 -25.31
N ARG A 434 -10.54 -47.72 -26.41
CA ARG A 434 -9.83 -47.57 -27.69
C ARG A 434 -9.97 -46.17 -28.30
N ASN A 435 -11.16 -45.58 -28.19
CA ASN A 435 -11.40 -44.20 -28.65
C ASN A 435 -10.65 -43.19 -27.77
N ALA A 436 -10.54 -43.48 -26.47
CA ALA A 436 -9.76 -42.69 -25.52
C ALA A 436 -8.26 -42.66 -25.87
N ILE A 437 -7.68 -43.83 -26.18
CA ILE A 437 -6.27 -43.95 -26.61
C ILE A 437 -6.04 -43.21 -27.92
N THR A 438 -6.89 -43.46 -28.93
CA THR A 438 -6.78 -42.79 -30.24
C THR A 438 -6.85 -41.26 -30.10
N LYS A 439 -7.70 -40.77 -29.20
CA LYS A 439 -7.80 -39.33 -28.91
C LYS A 439 -6.52 -38.79 -28.24
N LEU A 440 -5.98 -39.52 -27.26
CA LEU A 440 -4.73 -39.15 -26.60
C LEU A 440 -3.59 -39.06 -27.62
N GLU A 441 -3.41 -40.07 -28.48
CA GLU A 441 -2.35 -40.09 -29.50
C GLU A 441 -2.44 -38.91 -30.47
N ASN A 442 -3.66 -38.56 -30.90
CA ASN A 442 -3.90 -37.38 -31.75
C ASN A 442 -3.58 -36.07 -31.03
N ASP A 443 -3.93 -35.96 -29.75
CA ASP A 443 -3.64 -34.77 -28.94
C ASP A 443 -2.15 -34.69 -28.56
N MET A 444 -1.44 -35.83 -28.46
CA MET A 444 0.00 -35.88 -28.25
C MET A 444 0.78 -35.17 -29.35
N VAL A 445 0.43 -35.37 -30.63
CA VAL A 445 1.09 -34.68 -31.76
C VAL A 445 1.02 -33.16 -31.59
N LYS A 446 -0.16 -32.64 -31.22
CA LYS A 446 -0.35 -31.21 -30.95
C LYS A 446 0.42 -30.76 -29.71
N PHE A 447 0.46 -31.59 -28.68
CA PHE A 447 1.18 -31.33 -27.44
C PHE A 447 2.69 -31.23 -27.67
N PHE A 448 3.31 -32.17 -28.40
CA PHE A 448 4.74 -32.15 -28.71
C PHE A 448 5.15 -30.87 -29.44
N ARG A 449 4.42 -30.50 -30.52
CA ARG A 449 4.68 -29.24 -31.23
C ARG A 449 4.48 -28.01 -30.35
N HIS A 450 3.47 -28.04 -29.48
CA HIS A 450 3.24 -26.94 -28.54
C HIS A 450 4.37 -26.83 -27.51
N TYR A 451 4.86 -27.95 -26.99
CA TYR A 451 5.97 -28.01 -26.03
C TYR A 451 7.29 -27.57 -26.68
N PHE A 452 7.57 -28.03 -27.91
CA PHE A 452 8.66 -27.55 -28.76
C PHE A 452 8.64 -26.03 -28.90
N ASN A 453 7.49 -25.47 -29.33
CA ASN A 453 7.33 -24.03 -29.50
C ASN A 453 7.51 -23.25 -28.18
N ILE A 454 7.24 -23.85 -27.02
CA ILE A 454 7.49 -23.19 -25.72
C ILE A 454 8.97 -23.14 -25.40
N LEU A 455 9.68 -24.24 -25.63
CA LEU A 455 11.11 -24.33 -25.31
C LEU A 455 11.96 -23.52 -26.29
N HIS A 456 11.62 -23.56 -27.59
CA HIS A 456 12.40 -22.96 -28.66
C HIS A 456 11.78 -21.65 -29.20
N GLN A 457 11.00 -20.97 -28.35
CA GLN A 457 10.22 -19.76 -28.70
C GLN A 457 11.06 -18.52 -29.08
N CYS A 458 12.38 -18.66 -29.23
CA CYS A 458 13.30 -17.62 -29.69
C CYS A 458 13.96 -18.04 -31.01
N PRO A 459 13.31 -17.84 -32.17
CA PRO A 459 13.89 -18.08 -33.49
C PRO A 459 15.07 -17.14 -33.85
N GLY A 460 15.54 -16.32 -32.91
CA GLY A 460 16.65 -15.36 -33.10
C GLY A 460 17.85 -15.58 -32.19
N ILE A 461 17.88 -16.66 -31.39
CA ILE A 461 19.05 -16.99 -30.57
C ILE A 461 19.77 -18.15 -31.22
N LYS A 462 20.87 -17.84 -31.91
CA LYS A 462 21.82 -18.83 -32.39
C LYS A 462 22.66 -19.28 -31.20
N ILE A 463 22.47 -20.52 -30.77
CA ILE A 463 23.30 -21.14 -29.73
C ILE A 463 24.47 -21.80 -30.44
N ASP A 464 25.58 -21.08 -30.53
CA ASP A 464 26.84 -21.63 -30.99
C ASP A 464 27.53 -22.30 -29.78
N VAL A 465 27.66 -23.62 -29.81
CA VAL A 465 28.35 -24.39 -28.78
C VAL A 465 29.84 -24.33 -29.07
N ILE A 466 30.60 -23.67 -28.19
CA ILE A 466 32.05 -23.59 -28.31
C ILE A 466 32.65 -24.82 -27.62
N GLU A 467 33.21 -25.72 -28.42
CA GLU A 467 33.92 -26.88 -27.92
C GLU A 467 35.34 -26.51 -27.44
N GLU A 468 35.88 -27.30 -26.52
CA GLU A 468 37.19 -27.04 -25.89
C GLU A 468 38.32 -26.92 -26.93
N CYS A 469 38.26 -27.71 -28.00
CA CYS A 469 39.22 -27.63 -29.11
C CYS A 469 39.19 -26.29 -29.87
N GLN A 470 38.05 -25.58 -29.87
CA GLN A 470 37.93 -24.25 -30.48
C GLN A 470 38.48 -23.15 -29.58
N ILE A 471 38.33 -23.32 -28.26
CA ILE A 471 38.92 -22.44 -27.26
C ILE A 471 40.45 -22.53 -27.35
N GLU A 472 40.99 -23.75 -27.46
CA GLU A 472 42.43 -23.98 -27.62
C GLU A 472 42.96 -23.35 -28.90
N LYS A 473 42.30 -23.55 -30.04
CA LYS A 473 42.66 -22.90 -31.32
C LYS A 473 42.68 -21.38 -31.18
N MET A 474 41.69 -20.79 -30.51
CA MET A 474 41.61 -19.35 -30.33
C MET A 474 42.70 -18.82 -29.38
N ASN A 475 43.00 -19.55 -28.30
CA ASN A 475 44.10 -19.21 -27.39
C ASN A 475 45.46 -19.27 -28.10
N THR A 476 45.65 -20.23 -29.01
CA THR A 476 46.86 -20.34 -29.82
C THR A 476 47.01 -19.10 -30.72
N ILE A 477 45.93 -18.70 -31.41
CA ILE A 477 45.90 -17.50 -32.25
C ILE A 477 46.14 -16.21 -31.45
N ILE A 478 45.60 -16.12 -30.23
CA ILE A 478 45.81 -14.96 -29.33
C ILE A 478 47.27 -14.87 -28.88
N ASN A 479 47.90 -16.00 -28.57
CA ASN A 479 49.31 -16.04 -28.18
C ASN A 479 50.23 -15.68 -29.35
N ASP A 480 49.97 -16.24 -30.53
CA ASP A 480 50.77 -16.00 -31.74
C ASP A 480 50.69 -14.54 -32.22
N LYS A 481 49.57 -13.85 -31.95
CA LYS A 481 49.36 -12.44 -32.31
C LYS A 481 49.45 -11.48 -31.12
N SER A 482 50.00 -11.91 -29.99
CA SER A 482 50.04 -11.10 -28.77
C SER A 482 50.79 -9.77 -28.94
N SER A 483 51.76 -9.70 -29.85
CA SER A 483 52.50 -8.47 -30.20
C SER A 483 51.72 -7.48 -31.08
N GLU A 484 50.67 -7.93 -31.78
CA GLU A 484 49.75 -7.07 -32.56
C GLU A 484 48.55 -6.62 -31.71
N MET A 485 48.28 -7.32 -30.61
CA MET A 485 47.16 -7.02 -29.71
C MET A 485 47.52 -5.92 -28.70
N VAL A 486 47.28 -4.66 -29.09
CA VAL A 486 47.41 -3.51 -28.17
C VAL A 486 46.28 -3.55 -27.14
N ALA A 487 46.64 -3.64 -25.85
CA ALA A 487 45.68 -3.58 -24.75
C ALA A 487 44.97 -2.22 -24.72
N PHE A 488 43.64 -2.24 -24.81
CA PHE A 488 42.81 -1.04 -24.84
C PHE A 488 42.71 -0.40 -23.44
N LYS A 489 43.12 0.87 -23.31
CA LYS A 489 42.68 1.70 -22.17
C LYS A 489 41.29 2.22 -22.49
N GLY A 490 40.28 1.74 -21.75
CA GLY A 490 38.87 2.08 -21.97
C GLY A 490 38.63 3.58 -22.12
N THR A 491 38.31 4.04 -23.32
CA THR A 491 37.79 5.39 -23.56
C THR A 491 36.27 5.29 -23.71
N LEU A 492 35.55 5.70 -22.67
CA LEU A 492 34.08 5.77 -22.55
C LEU A 492 33.40 6.42 -23.78
N LEU A 493 33.20 5.65 -24.85
CA LEU A 493 32.34 5.98 -26.01
C LEU A 493 32.61 7.33 -26.73
N VAL A 494 33.87 7.79 -26.81
CA VAL A 494 34.21 9.00 -27.57
C VAL A 494 34.55 8.64 -29.02
N HIS A 495 33.66 8.97 -29.97
CA HIS A 495 33.94 8.96 -31.41
C HIS A 495 34.42 10.35 -31.85
N GLN A 496 35.64 10.45 -32.37
CA GLN A 496 36.21 11.72 -32.84
C GLN A 496 35.86 11.94 -34.32
N VAL A 497 35.27 13.10 -34.60
CA VAL A 497 35.10 13.64 -35.96
C VAL A 497 36.00 14.85 -36.08
N THR A 498 36.91 14.84 -37.07
CA THR A 498 37.90 15.90 -37.29
C THR A 498 37.70 16.54 -38.66
N GLY A 499 37.63 17.87 -38.69
CA GLY A 499 37.59 18.69 -39.90
C GLY A 499 38.71 19.72 -39.88
N THR A 500 39.30 20.01 -41.04
CA THR A 500 40.41 20.97 -41.17
C THR A 500 39.94 22.22 -41.89
N ALA A 501 40.41 23.40 -41.46
CA ALA A 501 40.09 24.66 -42.12
C ALA A 501 40.59 24.72 -43.59
N TYR A 502 41.58 23.89 -43.92
CA TYR A 502 42.15 23.77 -45.26
C TYR A 502 41.28 22.94 -46.22
N ILE A 503 40.38 22.09 -45.70
CA ILE A 503 39.44 21.27 -46.50
C ILE A 503 38.04 21.37 -45.88
N PRO A 504 37.36 22.52 -46.02
CA PRO A 504 36.14 22.83 -45.27
C PRO A 504 34.93 21.96 -45.63
N ASN A 505 35.01 21.20 -46.72
CA ASN A 505 33.94 20.37 -47.26
C ASN A 505 34.16 18.87 -47.00
N ASN A 506 35.13 18.51 -46.17
CA ASN A 506 35.47 17.11 -45.90
C ASN A 506 35.63 16.85 -44.39
N LEU A 507 34.84 15.91 -43.87
CA LEU A 507 34.93 15.45 -42.48
C LEU A 507 35.52 14.05 -42.42
N THR A 508 36.54 13.88 -41.58
CA THR A 508 37.18 12.59 -41.33
C THR A 508 36.62 11.96 -40.05
N MET A 509 36.17 10.71 -40.13
CA MET A 509 35.60 9.97 -39.01
C MET A 509 36.49 8.81 -38.60
N LYS A 510 36.81 8.73 -37.30
CA LYS A 510 37.61 7.64 -36.72
C LYS A 510 36.69 6.65 -35.99
N SER A 511 36.93 5.35 -36.15
CA SER A 511 36.13 4.32 -35.45
C SER A 511 36.44 4.23 -33.96
N LEU A 512 37.64 4.67 -33.55
CA LEU A 512 38.06 4.79 -32.16
C LEU A 512 38.89 6.07 -31.95
N SER A 513 38.81 6.66 -30.76
CA SER A 513 39.52 7.89 -30.39
C SER A 513 41.03 7.65 -30.23
N CYS A 514 41.78 7.83 -31.31
CA CYS A 514 43.24 7.90 -31.28
C CYS A 514 43.71 9.37 -31.32
N PHE A 515 44.58 9.72 -30.37
CA PHE A 515 45.24 11.03 -30.26
C PHE A 515 46.57 11.13 -31.02
N CYS A 516 46.85 10.14 -31.87
CA CYS A 516 48.14 9.95 -32.53
C CYS A 516 48.44 11.09 -33.51
N HIS A 517 47.46 11.52 -34.32
CA HIS A 517 47.56 12.67 -35.23
C HIS A 517 46.18 13.30 -35.49
N THR A 518 46.13 14.63 -35.62
CA THR A 518 44.90 15.43 -35.85
C THR A 518 44.32 15.26 -37.25
N ASP A 519 45.18 15.02 -38.24
CA ASP A 519 44.81 15.14 -39.67
C ASP A 519 44.53 13.80 -40.36
N GLY A 520 44.54 12.71 -39.59
CA GLY A 520 44.26 11.37 -40.09
C GLY A 520 45.05 10.33 -39.34
N CYS A 521 44.37 9.30 -38.85
CA CYS A 521 45.01 8.15 -38.23
C CYS A 521 44.62 6.90 -39.01
N ASN A 522 45.61 6.10 -39.42
CA ASN A 522 45.40 4.85 -40.14
C ASN A 522 45.00 3.67 -39.24
N HIS A 523 45.15 3.78 -37.93
CA HIS A 523 44.86 2.68 -37.00
C HIS A 523 43.37 2.29 -37.02
N TYR A 524 42.44 3.22 -37.32
CA TYR A 524 40.98 3.02 -37.14
C TYR A 524 40.12 3.88 -38.10
N LYS A 525 40.28 3.69 -39.42
CA LYS A 525 39.64 4.52 -40.46
C LYS A 525 38.22 4.02 -40.80
N LEU A 526 37.18 4.85 -40.54
CA LEU A 526 35.79 4.58 -40.95
C LEU A 526 35.43 5.20 -42.31
N GLY A 527 36.19 6.19 -42.76
CA GLY A 527 35.99 6.89 -44.03
C GLY A 527 35.96 8.40 -43.87
N SER A 528 35.69 9.09 -44.97
CA SER A 528 35.55 10.55 -45.04
C SER A 528 34.25 10.91 -45.75
N ILE A 529 33.52 11.89 -45.23
CA ILE A 529 32.28 12.40 -45.82
C ILE A 529 32.58 13.76 -46.45
N SER A 530 32.42 13.83 -47.77
CA SER A 530 32.40 15.10 -48.51
C SER A 530 30.98 15.64 -48.59
N TYR A 531 30.77 16.91 -48.26
CA TYR A 531 29.48 17.59 -48.44
C TYR A 531 29.66 18.84 -49.29
N GLN A 532 28.68 19.13 -50.15
CA GLN A 532 28.62 20.36 -50.94
C GLN A 532 27.77 21.39 -50.19
N THR A 533 28.35 22.55 -49.89
CA THR A 533 27.62 23.73 -49.45
C THR A 533 27.23 24.53 -50.68
N GLU A 534 26.00 24.37 -51.16
CA GLU A 534 25.41 25.35 -52.08
C GLU A 534 25.13 26.62 -51.28
N ILE A 535 26.02 27.61 -51.38
CA ILE A 535 25.74 28.97 -50.93
C ILE A 535 25.72 29.84 -52.19
N SER A 536 24.55 29.93 -52.81
CA SER A 536 24.24 31.06 -53.69
C SER A 536 23.82 32.24 -52.81
N ALA A 537 24.56 33.32 -52.92
CA ALA A 537 24.43 34.54 -52.13
C ALA A 537 23.01 35.13 -52.20
N ILE A 538 22.45 35.52 -51.05
CA ILE A 538 21.78 36.81 -50.78
C ILE A 538 21.44 36.87 -49.26
N ASN A 539 22.07 37.83 -48.58
CA ASN A 539 21.67 38.51 -47.33
C ASN A 539 21.61 37.74 -45.99
N SER A 540 22.78 37.66 -45.35
CA SER A 540 23.08 38.11 -43.98
C SER A 540 21.96 38.16 -42.92
N THR A 541 21.95 37.18 -42.01
CA THR A 541 21.93 37.46 -40.56
C THR A 541 22.90 36.52 -39.85
N ARG A 542 23.85 37.08 -39.09
CA ARG A 542 24.76 36.35 -38.22
C ARG A 542 23.95 35.66 -37.12
N ILE A 543 23.91 34.33 -37.11
CA ILE A 543 23.44 33.56 -35.96
C ILE A 543 24.61 33.45 -34.98
N ASN A 544 24.48 34.16 -33.86
CA ASN A 544 25.40 34.09 -32.74
C ASN A 544 25.23 32.71 -32.06
N THR A 545 26.28 31.91 -32.09
CA THR A 545 26.30 30.53 -31.59
C THR A 545 26.45 30.52 -30.07
N SER A 546 25.35 30.38 -29.34
CA SER A 546 25.37 29.91 -27.95
C SER A 546 24.80 28.49 -27.87
N THR A 547 25.74 27.54 -27.94
CA THR A 547 25.78 26.30 -27.14
C THR A 547 24.52 25.42 -27.12
N VAL A 548 24.46 24.52 -28.11
CA VAL A 548 23.85 23.21 -27.93
C VAL A 548 24.77 22.41 -26.99
N PHE A 549 24.31 22.15 -25.77
CA PHE A 549 24.90 21.08 -24.94
C PHE A 549 23.96 19.88 -24.95
N SER A 550 24.48 18.82 -25.56
CA SER A 550 24.26 17.44 -25.15
C SER A 550 24.78 17.28 -23.72
N ASP A 551 24.03 16.66 -22.82
CA ASP A 551 24.66 15.78 -21.84
C ASP A 551 23.72 14.66 -21.37
N SER A 552 24.24 13.44 -21.46
CA SER A 552 23.64 12.20 -21.03
C SER A 552 24.52 11.61 -19.93
N GLU A 553 23.91 11.50 -18.75
CA GLU A 553 24.08 10.48 -17.70
C GLU A 553 25.44 10.30 -16.99
N ASP A 554 25.36 10.49 -15.66
CA ASP A 554 25.87 9.65 -14.59
C ASP A 554 27.36 9.24 -14.57
N ASP A 555 28.07 9.65 -13.51
CA ASP A 555 28.68 8.66 -12.59
C ASP A 555 29.13 9.25 -11.24
N VAL A 556 28.97 8.40 -10.23
CA VAL A 556 29.48 8.41 -8.84
C VAL A 556 30.09 7.00 -8.68
N PRO A 557 31.10 6.61 -7.82
CA PRO A 557 31.77 7.26 -6.66
C PRO A 557 33.29 6.96 -6.46
N LEU A 558 33.89 7.49 -5.37
CA LEU A 558 34.51 6.74 -4.23
C LEU A 558 35.97 7.10 -3.80
N SER A 559 36.06 7.60 -2.56
CA SER A 559 37.05 7.35 -1.48
C SER A 559 38.50 7.88 -1.46
N THR A 560 38.78 8.54 -0.31
CA THR A 560 39.98 8.57 0.57
C THR A 560 41.32 9.10 0.06
N TYR A 561 41.84 10.15 0.72
CA TYR A 561 43.00 10.07 1.62
C TYR A 561 43.04 11.26 2.60
N VAL A 562 43.77 11.06 3.70
CA VAL A 562 43.81 11.77 4.98
C VAL A 562 44.98 12.77 5.00
N LYS A 563 44.82 13.94 5.66
CA LYS A 563 45.71 14.40 6.75
C LYS A 563 45.31 15.75 7.37
N ASP A 564 45.67 15.83 8.64
CA ASP A 564 45.40 16.78 9.71
C ASP A 564 45.78 18.25 9.43
N ASN A 565 45.04 19.19 10.03
CA ASN A 565 45.58 20.02 11.11
C ASN A 565 44.51 20.94 11.74
N ASP A 566 44.66 21.09 13.06
CA ASP A 566 44.11 22.15 13.92
C ASP A 566 44.30 23.55 13.31
N ASP A 567 43.37 24.50 13.51
CA ASP A 567 43.48 25.43 14.64
C ASP A 567 42.35 26.50 14.66
N ARG A 568 41.96 26.81 15.90
CA ARG A 568 41.50 28.09 16.46
C ARG A 568 40.82 29.18 15.60
N SER A 569 39.67 29.56 16.17
CA SER A 569 39.34 30.91 16.69
C SER A 569 38.46 31.87 15.88
N LYS A 570 37.46 32.38 16.61
CA LYS A 570 36.93 33.76 16.62
C LYS A 570 36.66 34.43 15.26
N LEU A 571 35.38 34.73 15.01
CA LEU A 571 34.85 36.06 15.33
C LEU A 571 33.33 36.05 15.31
N ASP A 572 32.76 36.43 16.46
CA ASP A 572 31.41 36.98 16.59
C ASP A 572 31.31 38.35 15.91
N ARG A 573 30.05 38.74 15.67
CA ARG A 573 29.42 40.08 15.73
C ARG A 573 28.51 40.27 14.52
N ASP A 574 27.29 40.77 14.63
CA ASP A 574 26.43 41.16 15.74
C ASP A 574 25.08 41.57 15.12
N LEU A 575 24.10 41.86 15.99
CA LEU A 575 22.81 42.54 15.79
C LEU A 575 21.58 41.59 15.76
N SER A 576 21.11 41.09 16.91
CA SER A 576 20.34 41.78 18.00
C SER A 576 18.91 42.11 17.55
N ALA A 577 17.88 41.32 17.89
CA ALA A 577 17.13 41.24 19.17
C ALA A 577 15.70 41.81 18.97
N PRO A 578 14.70 41.60 19.86
CA PRO A 578 14.60 40.69 21.00
C PRO A 578 13.37 39.74 20.92
N GLY A 579 13.50 38.59 21.58
CA GLY A 579 12.36 37.86 22.11
C GLY A 579 12.03 38.37 23.51
N THR A 580 10.75 38.41 23.85
CA THR A 580 10.29 38.45 25.24
C THR A 580 9.43 37.22 25.53
N SER A 581 9.92 36.50 26.52
CA SER A 581 9.41 35.37 27.28
C SER A 581 7.99 35.54 27.84
N GLY A 582 7.29 34.41 28.02
CA GLY A 582 6.16 34.37 28.96
C GLY A 582 5.26 33.14 28.86
N TYR A 583 5.78 31.92 28.96
CA TYR A 583 4.91 30.77 29.30
C TYR A 583 4.70 30.74 30.81
N SER A 584 3.72 31.50 31.28
CA SER A 584 3.11 31.34 32.60
C SER A 584 2.03 30.27 32.53
N HIS A 585 2.06 29.35 33.50
CA HIS A 585 0.96 28.46 33.82
C HIS A 585 -0.37 29.23 33.92
N HIS A 586 -1.30 29.00 32.97
CA HIS A 586 -2.70 29.35 33.18
C HIS A 586 -3.42 28.10 33.71
N GLN A 587 -3.88 28.18 34.97
CA GLN A 587 -5.00 27.40 35.46
C GLN A 587 -6.18 27.54 34.48
N SER A 588 -6.81 26.43 34.11
CA SER A 588 -8.03 26.35 33.31
C SER A 588 -9.12 27.26 33.90
N ARG A 589 -9.37 28.43 33.27
CA ARG A 589 -10.31 29.47 33.77
C ARG A 589 -11.79 29.09 33.66
N TYR A 590 -12.13 28.05 32.89
CA TYR A 590 -13.51 27.60 32.70
C TYR A 590 -13.59 26.08 32.85
N SER A 591 -14.72 25.62 33.35
CA SER A 591 -15.01 24.21 33.59
C SER A 591 -16.28 23.80 32.86
N SER A 592 -16.41 22.50 32.59
CA SER A 592 -17.62 21.95 31.98
C SER A 592 -18.84 22.25 32.84
N GLY A 593 -19.86 22.89 32.26
CA GLY A 593 -21.07 23.35 32.96
C GLY A 593 -21.12 24.85 33.23
N ASP A 594 -20.05 25.60 32.95
CA ASP A 594 -20.03 27.06 33.10
C ASP A 594 -20.85 27.76 32.00
N TYR A 595 -21.54 28.85 32.36
CA TYR A 595 -22.24 29.72 31.41
C TYR A 595 -21.33 30.86 30.99
N VAL A 596 -21.26 31.18 29.70
CA VAL A 596 -20.34 32.17 29.13
C VAL A 596 -21.00 33.03 28.06
N LEU A 597 -20.51 34.26 27.91
CA LEU A 597 -20.90 35.17 26.81
C LEU A 597 -19.80 35.18 25.74
N VAL A 598 -20.15 34.86 24.51
CA VAL A 598 -19.23 34.71 23.38
C VAL A 598 -19.41 35.84 22.38
N LYS A 599 -18.31 36.47 21.97
CA LYS A 599 -18.23 37.52 20.94
C LYS A 599 -17.93 36.94 19.57
N TYR A 600 -18.70 37.34 18.58
CA TYR A 600 -18.49 36.95 17.18
C TYR A 600 -18.51 38.16 16.25
N ILE A 601 -17.36 38.48 15.63
CA ILE A 601 -17.20 39.66 14.77
C ILE A 601 -17.32 39.27 13.29
N THR A 602 -18.19 39.96 12.53
CA THR A 602 -18.33 39.77 11.08
C THR A 602 -18.22 41.10 10.32
N LYS A 603 -17.11 41.33 9.60
CA LYS A 603 -16.79 42.48 8.69
C LYS A 603 -17.02 43.91 9.23
N LYS A 604 -18.20 44.26 9.75
CA LYS A 604 -18.56 45.56 10.36
C LYS A 604 -19.51 45.45 11.56
N THR A 605 -19.97 44.25 11.96
CA THR A 605 -20.91 44.06 13.08
C THR A 605 -20.38 43.05 14.10
N GLU A 606 -20.63 43.32 15.37
CA GLU A 606 -20.26 42.48 16.51
C GLU A 606 -21.53 41.83 17.09
N TYR A 607 -21.54 40.50 17.18
CA TYR A 607 -22.64 39.72 17.74
C TYR A 607 -22.23 39.10 19.07
N HIS A 608 -23.15 39.05 20.02
CA HIS A 608 -22.93 38.46 21.34
C HIS A 608 -23.93 37.34 21.58
N TYR A 609 -23.44 36.16 21.95
CA TYR A 609 -24.26 34.97 22.17
C TYR A 609 -24.01 34.38 23.56
N ALA A 610 -25.07 34.03 24.27
CA ALA A 610 -24.95 33.28 25.53
C ALA A 610 -24.77 31.78 25.23
N ALA A 611 -23.88 31.10 25.97
CA ALA A 611 -23.59 29.69 25.74
C ALA A 611 -23.22 28.93 27.02
N VAL A 612 -23.30 27.60 26.99
CA VAL A 612 -22.89 26.69 28.07
C VAL A 612 -21.67 25.88 27.66
N CYS A 613 -20.61 25.92 28.45
CA CYS A 613 -19.38 25.16 28.24
C CYS A 613 -19.64 23.65 28.41
N SER A 614 -19.39 22.87 27.36
CA SER A 614 -19.58 21.41 27.34
C SER A 614 -18.27 20.64 27.52
N SER A 615 -17.14 21.17 27.04
CA SER A 615 -15.80 20.63 27.27
C SER A 615 -14.72 21.67 26.97
N VAL A 616 -13.60 21.63 27.69
CA VAL A 616 -12.43 22.50 27.47
C VAL A 616 -11.28 21.65 26.97
N ASP A 617 -10.67 22.01 25.83
CA ASP A 617 -9.46 21.38 25.31
C ASP A 617 -8.26 22.33 25.57
N ASP A 618 -7.58 22.11 26.70
CA ASP A 618 -6.46 22.96 27.15
C ASP A 618 -5.22 22.90 26.22
N GLU A 619 -5.11 21.88 25.36
CA GLU A 619 -4.00 21.73 24.40
C GLU A 619 -4.13 22.69 23.20
N ASP A 620 -5.35 23.00 22.77
CA ASP A 620 -5.64 23.79 21.56
C ASP A 620 -6.15 25.22 21.88
N GLY A 621 -6.47 25.53 23.13
CA GLY A 621 -6.97 26.85 23.55
C GLY A 621 -8.41 27.14 23.09
N GLU A 622 -9.21 26.10 22.81
CA GLU A 622 -10.59 26.19 22.37
C GLU A 622 -11.55 25.57 23.41
N VAL A 623 -12.73 26.19 23.57
CA VAL A 623 -13.82 25.72 24.45
C VAL A 623 -15.00 25.30 23.60
N ARG A 624 -15.48 24.06 23.77
CA ARG A 624 -16.73 23.62 23.16
C ARG A 624 -17.91 24.17 23.94
N VAL A 625 -18.76 24.95 23.29
CA VAL A 625 -19.95 25.56 23.87
C VAL A 625 -21.23 25.16 23.12
N THR A 626 -22.34 25.11 23.84
CA THR A 626 -23.70 24.95 23.29
C THR A 626 -24.45 26.27 23.45
N PHE A 627 -24.96 26.85 22.36
CA PHE A 627 -25.57 28.18 22.40
C PHE A 627 -27.00 28.17 22.98
N LEU A 628 -27.33 29.26 23.66
CA LEU A 628 -28.63 29.56 24.26
C LEU A 628 -29.33 30.58 23.37
N LYS A 629 -30.59 30.32 23.01
CA LYS A 629 -31.40 31.22 22.19
C LYS A 629 -32.29 32.10 23.07
N ILE A 630 -32.21 33.42 22.88
CA ILE A 630 -33.06 34.38 23.56
C ILE A 630 -34.55 34.16 23.21
N CYS A 631 -35.42 34.16 24.22
CA CYS A 631 -36.88 33.99 24.05
C CYS A 631 -37.67 35.26 24.35
N ASP A 632 -37.10 36.18 25.15
CA ASP A 632 -37.76 37.42 25.55
C ASP A 632 -36.99 38.65 25.03
N GLN A 633 -37.69 39.74 24.72
CA GLN A 633 -37.09 41.00 24.25
C GLN A 633 -36.16 41.67 25.30
N ASN A 634 -36.25 41.24 26.56
CA ASN A 634 -35.53 41.81 27.68
C ASN A 634 -34.19 41.12 27.99
N GLY A 635 -33.77 40.07 27.26
CA GLY A 635 -32.43 39.47 27.45
C GLY A 635 -32.24 38.64 28.71
N THR A 636 -33.33 38.16 29.32
CA THR A 636 -33.31 37.44 30.61
C THR A 636 -33.72 35.97 30.49
N LEU A 637 -34.52 35.59 29.50
CA LEU A 637 -35.03 34.23 29.33
C LEU A 637 -34.46 33.57 28.08
N PHE A 638 -33.86 32.39 28.25
CA PHE A 638 -33.18 31.65 27.20
C PHE A 638 -33.66 30.20 27.10
N LYS A 639 -33.53 29.63 25.91
CA LYS A 639 -33.79 28.21 25.65
C LYS A 639 -32.55 27.56 25.05
N LEU A 640 -32.19 26.40 25.56
CA LEU A 640 -31.05 25.63 25.06
C LEU A 640 -31.39 24.97 23.72
N ASP A 641 -30.56 25.18 22.70
CA ASP A 641 -30.65 24.48 21.43
C ASP A 641 -29.55 23.41 21.35
N GLU A 642 -29.90 22.17 21.69
CA GLU A 642 -28.96 21.02 21.72
C GLU A 642 -28.30 20.73 20.36
N ARG A 643 -28.80 21.32 19.26
CA ARG A 643 -28.23 21.15 17.92
C ARG A 643 -27.17 22.19 17.60
N ASP A 644 -27.08 23.27 18.37
CA ASP A 644 -26.18 24.39 18.12
C ASP A 644 -24.93 24.34 19.02
N VAL A 645 -24.02 23.43 18.67
CA VAL A 645 -22.75 23.18 19.38
C VAL A 645 -21.57 23.63 18.52
N SER A 646 -20.70 24.46 19.08
CA SER A 646 -19.52 25.00 18.40
C SER A 646 -18.28 24.99 19.28
N ASP A 647 -17.10 24.82 18.66
CA ASP A 647 -15.80 25.00 19.30
C ASP A 647 -15.39 26.48 19.14
N VAL A 648 -15.23 27.20 20.25
CA VAL A 648 -14.99 28.64 20.32
C VAL A 648 -13.60 28.91 20.92
N PRO A 649 -12.74 29.66 20.24
CA PRO A 649 -11.45 30.10 20.78
C PRO A 649 -11.60 30.90 22.10
N MET A 650 -10.70 30.70 23.06
CA MET A 650 -10.80 31.31 24.40
C MET A 650 -10.80 32.85 24.38
N ASP A 651 -10.15 33.46 23.39
CA ASP A 651 -10.10 34.91 23.14
C ASP A 651 -11.47 35.50 22.72
N GLN A 652 -12.41 34.66 22.28
CA GLN A 652 -13.78 35.06 21.92
C GLN A 652 -14.75 34.98 23.10
N VAL A 653 -14.33 34.45 24.25
CA VAL A 653 -15.15 34.41 25.47
C VAL A 653 -14.97 35.72 26.23
N ILE A 654 -16.03 36.54 26.30
CA ILE A 654 -16.00 37.85 26.95
C ILE A 654 -15.98 37.70 28.47
N LYS A 655 -16.97 36.98 29.02
CA LYS A 655 -17.16 36.83 30.46
C LYS A 655 -17.91 35.56 30.84
N LYS A 656 -17.74 35.12 32.09
CA LYS A 656 -18.55 34.08 32.72
C LYS A 656 -19.88 34.69 33.18
N LEU A 657 -20.99 34.01 32.90
CA LEU A 657 -22.33 34.38 33.30
C LEU A 657 -22.71 33.69 34.62
N PRO A 658 -23.57 34.30 35.45
CA PRO A 658 -24.06 33.68 36.68
C PRO A 658 -24.92 32.45 36.34
N VAL A 659 -25.06 31.51 37.30
CA VAL A 659 -25.89 30.32 37.10
C VAL A 659 -27.36 30.73 36.96
N PRO A 660 -28.05 30.37 35.86
CA PRO A 660 -29.45 30.74 35.64
C PRO A 660 -30.41 29.88 36.47
N ASN A 661 -31.56 30.45 36.81
CA ASN A 661 -32.69 29.75 37.39
C ASN A 661 -33.44 28.96 36.30
N LEU A 662 -33.70 27.68 36.54
CA LEU A 662 -34.39 26.81 35.58
C LEU A 662 -35.90 26.90 35.78
N ILE A 663 -36.62 27.38 34.77
CA ILE A 663 -38.09 27.44 34.77
C ILE A 663 -38.63 26.39 33.81
N THR A 664 -39.48 25.50 34.31
CA THR A 664 -40.20 24.52 33.51
C THR A 664 -41.59 25.04 33.15
N LYS A 665 -41.88 25.22 31.87
CA LYS A 665 -43.25 25.47 31.37
C LYS A 665 -43.67 24.30 30.46
N GLY A 666 -44.50 23.40 30.98
CA GLY A 666 -44.87 22.15 30.32
C GLY A 666 -43.67 21.20 30.17
N LYS A 667 -43.44 20.64 28.97
CA LYS A 667 -42.29 19.77 28.65
C LYS A 667 -41.01 20.54 28.27
N ARG A 668 -40.96 21.86 28.42
CA ARG A 668 -39.83 22.72 27.99
C ARG A 668 -39.15 23.37 29.19
N VAL A 669 -37.81 23.33 29.19
CA VAL A 669 -36.94 23.96 30.20
C VAL A 669 -36.42 25.28 29.64
N TYR A 670 -36.52 26.34 30.44
CA TYR A 670 -36.00 27.68 30.14
C TYR A 670 -34.95 28.07 31.19
N TYR A 671 -33.95 28.84 30.76
CA TYR A 671 -32.84 29.33 31.57
C TYR A 671 -33.05 30.83 31.79
N GLN A 672 -33.40 31.22 33.02
CA GLN A 672 -33.63 32.62 33.37
C GLN A 672 -32.44 33.18 34.15
N PHE A 673 -31.84 34.25 33.65
CA PHE A 673 -30.79 34.98 34.36
C PHE A 673 -31.42 36.15 35.14
N GLN A 674 -30.91 36.41 36.34
CA GLN A 674 -31.40 37.50 37.21
C GLN A 674 -31.02 38.88 36.65
N GLU A 675 -29.93 38.97 35.90
CA GLU A 675 -29.46 40.17 35.22
C GLU A 675 -29.76 40.11 33.72
N LYS A 676 -30.00 41.27 33.11
CA LYS A 676 -30.12 41.40 31.65
C LYS A 676 -28.77 41.09 31.01
N ILE A 677 -28.75 40.09 30.13
CA ILE A 677 -27.55 39.74 29.37
C ILE A 677 -27.59 40.51 28.04
N ASP A 678 -26.48 41.18 27.73
CA ASP A 678 -26.27 41.87 26.45
C ASP A 678 -26.03 40.83 25.35
N VAL A 679 -27.12 40.44 24.68
CA VAL A 679 -27.14 39.42 23.65
C VAL A 679 -27.62 40.07 22.36
N PHE A 680 -26.79 39.98 21.31
CA PHE A 680 -27.07 40.52 19.99
C PHE A 680 -26.96 39.36 18.98
N GLU A 681 -28.09 38.68 18.79
CA GLU A 681 -28.23 37.54 17.85
C GLU A 681 -28.53 38.03 16.42
N LYS A 682 -28.37 37.14 15.43
CA LYS A 682 -28.62 37.44 14.01
C LYS A 682 -29.97 36.92 13.55
#